data_AF-A0A928HFC8-F1
#
_entry.id   AF-A0A928HFC8-F1
#
_cell.length_a   1.000
_cell.length_b   1.000
_cell.length_c   1.000
_cell.angle_alpha   90.00
_cell.angle_beta   90.00
_cell.angle_gamma   90.00
#
_symmetry.space_group_name_H-M   'P 1'
#
loop_
_entity.id
_entity.type
_entity.pdbx_description
1 polymer ?
#
loop_
_entity_poly.entity_id
_entity_poly.type
_entity_poly.pdbx_seq_one_letter_code
_entity_poly.pdbx_strand_id
1 'polypeptide(L)'
;MSDTYESALTLLKPEEVNYDPAQFEDLQDGYLFGKFKNYRLKKKLGEGGMGQTWLAEELVENEVSQRVVLKILTQELRGNADALKEVRRIFDLTKNLNHSSICPLLGRYVDPNFGDFLVMKYADGGTLTDWFKAQPGHENGLPLETLLPIFGPLAAALDLAHRNGILHRDVKPQNIMFMGREKTPVLIDFGIAARIRPENVTSNTQSLGRTDTMANSTSGTPRYMAPEQMEGVRQNGRTDQYALATVLYEMLTGSLPFSENSIMAIFRQKLYFVPRSDDFAQNVNDALTRAFAVNDQDRFASCAEFIAALAGEPGNSESEIADLKKALEEERRRFEEERRRWEEERNAQPVREPEPKASKPRVNMAELEETLKDRDFEYEIDGDSITITEYTGSASSVTIPDGVTSIGNEAFRGCRRLTSVTIPDSVTSIGDSAFYTCKSLTSVTIPDSVTSIGDHAFFGCNSLTSVTIPDSVTSIGGGPFATCDQLTEIRVSAGNTHFKSVDGILFTADGKTLIQVPEGKNLTEYTIPDRVMSVKEQAFVMCKSLTSVTIPDSVTSIGNGAFLRCESLTSVTIPDSVTSIGNGAFFGCKSLTSVTIPDSVTSIGDSAFSECGSFTIYGEVGSEAEMYAEDEGIDFEAVAPASAAKPASTTEVSREVLRATLKKWKFEYTIDGDSVTITKYTGSASSVTIPDGVTSIGNKAFSKCGSLTSVTIPDSVTSIGNGAFSSCKSLTSVTIPDSVTSIGNGAFSSCESLTSVTIPDSVTSIGNYAFSDCKSLTSVTIPDSVTSIGDRAFWGCESLTSVTIPDSVTSIGNDAFSFCHSLTSVTIPDSVTSIGNEAFSCCFSLTIYGEVGSEAERYAKKEGIKFQV
;
A
#
# COMPACT_ATOMS: atom_id res chain seq x y z
N MET A 1 61.70 2.42 1.25
CA MET A 1 60.54 1.98 2.07
C MET A 1 59.66 3.15 2.54
N SER A 2 60.17 4.38 2.71
CA SER A 2 59.35 5.57 3.04
C SER A 2 58.59 6.15 1.85
N ASP A 3 59.23 6.22 0.67
CA ASP A 3 58.75 7.11 -0.39
C ASP A 3 57.43 6.69 -1.03
N THR A 4 57.13 5.38 -1.09
CA THR A 4 55.86 4.87 -1.66
C THR A 4 54.68 5.04 -0.72
N TYR A 5 54.93 4.92 0.59
CA TYR A 5 53.93 5.13 1.63
C TYR A 5 53.60 6.61 1.79
N GLU A 6 54.62 7.46 1.84
CA GLU A 6 54.49 8.93 1.88
C GLU A 6 53.79 9.49 0.63
N SER A 7 54.06 8.93 -0.56
CA SER A 7 53.37 9.31 -1.80
C SER A 7 51.87 8.95 -1.79
N ALA A 8 51.50 7.83 -1.16
CA ALA A 8 50.09 7.46 -0.99
C ALA A 8 49.39 8.36 0.03
N LEU A 9 50.09 8.73 1.12
CA LEU A 9 49.64 9.72 2.10
C LEU A 9 49.49 11.13 1.50
N THR A 10 50.24 11.49 0.45
CA THR A 10 50.04 12.79 -0.23
C THR A 10 48.80 12.81 -1.11
N LEU A 11 48.41 11.66 -1.68
CA LEU A 11 47.21 11.51 -2.52
C LEU A 11 45.93 11.28 -1.72
N LEU A 12 46.04 10.75 -0.50
CA LEU A 12 44.95 10.51 0.44
C LEU A 12 45.19 11.36 1.69
N LYS A 13 44.42 12.44 1.92
CA LYS A 13 44.57 13.32 3.09
C LYS A 13 44.72 12.51 4.40
N PRO A 14 45.87 12.55 5.08
CA PRO A 14 46.07 11.79 6.31
C PRO A 14 45.80 12.69 7.52
N GLU A 15 44.90 12.26 8.40
CA GLU A 15 44.85 12.73 9.79
C GLU A 15 44.80 11.51 10.71
N GLU A 16 45.49 11.60 11.84
CA GLU A 16 45.79 10.51 12.77
C GLU A 16 44.52 9.83 13.28
N VAL A 17 44.20 8.65 12.73
CA VAL A 17 43.21 7.76 13.33
C VAL A 17 43.97 6.76 14.19
N ASN A 18 43.90 6.93 15.50
CA ASN A 18 44.53 6.04 16.46
C ASN A 18 43.69 4.75 16.58
N TYR A 19 43.97 3.77 15.73
CA TYR A 19 43.31 2.47 15.78
C TYR A 19 43.85 1.62 16.93
N ASP A 20 42.96 1.06 17.74
CA ASP A 20 43.30 0.07 18.78
C ASP A 20 43.51 -1.32 18.12
N PRO A 21 44.75 -1.86 18.11
CA PRO A 21 45.03 -3.18 17.53
C PRO A 21 44.27 -4.32 18.22
N ALA A 22 43.85 -4.15 19.48
CA ALA A 22 43.14 -5.17 20.25
C ALA A 22 41.73 -5.45 19.71
N GLN A 23 41.13 -4.54 18.94
CA GLN A 23 39.82 -4.75 18.29
C GLN A 23 39.87 -5.75 17.12
N PHE A 24 41.07 -6.19 16.73
CA PHE A 24 41.29 -7.08 15.58
C PHE A 24 41.82 -8.47 15.98
N GLU A 25 42.00 -8.76 17.28
CA GLU A 25 42.57 -10.02 17.77
C GLU A 25 41.63 -11.23 17.66
N ASP A 26 40.30 -11.02 17.54
CA ASP A 26 39.30 -12.11 17.53
C ASP A 26 39.01 -12.73 16.14
N LEU A 27 39.84 -12.45 15.13
CA LEU A 27 39.53 -12.80 13.74
C LEU A 27 40.44 -13.91 13.21
N GLN A 28 40.11 -15.17 13.53
CA GLN A 28 40.94 -16.34 13.20
C GLN A 28 40.76 -16.99 11.80
N ASP A 29 39.91 -16.47 10.92
CA ASP A 29 39.72 -17.06 9.58
C ASP A 29 40.17 -16.13 8.43
N GLY A 30 41.31 -16.47 7.80
CA GLY A 30 41.62 -16.06 6.42
C GLY A 30 42.31 -14.70 6.20
N TYR A 31 42.93 -14.10 7.22
CA TYR A 31 43.67 -12.84 7.09
C TYR A 31 44.99 -13.04 6.34
N LEU A 32 45.18 -12.32 5.23
CA LEU A 32 46.52 -12.00 4.74
C LEU A 32 46.91 -10.65 5.34
N PHE A 33 47.81 -10.64 6.33
CA PHE A 33 48.45 -9.41 6.79
C PHE A 33 49.40 -8.90 5.71
N GLY A 34 48.94 -7.97 4.90
CA GLY A 34 49.72 -7.27 3.87
C GLY A 34 49.79 -5.80 4.23
N LYS A 35 51.01 -5.26 4.31
CA LYS A 35 51.24 -3.86 4.63
C LYS A 35 50.89 -3.03 3.39
N PHE A 36 49.98 -2.06 3.48
CA PHE A 36 49.61 -1.16 2.37
C PHE A 36 50.82 -0.52 1.69
N LYS A 37 51.95 -0.39 2.41
CA LYS A 37 53.28 0.02 1.90
C LYS A 37 53.75 -0.72 0.64
N ASN A 38 53.25 -1.92 0.38
CA ASN A 38 53.58 -2.71 -0.80
C ASN A 38 52.79 -2.26 -2.04
N TYR A 39 51.86 -1.32 -1.92
CA TYR A 39 51.09 -0.78 -3.02
C TYR A 39 51.44 0.69 -3.27
N ARG A 40 51.61 1.04 -4.54
CA ARG A 40 51.82 2.41 -4.99
C ARG A 40 50.61 2.89 -5.77
N LEU A 41 49.83 3.81 -5.18
CA LEU A 41 48.66 4.40 -5.84
C LEU A 41 49.09 5.20 -7.08
N LYS A 42 48.32 5.06 -8.16
CA LYS A 42 48.60 5.72 -9.44
C LYS A 42 47.50 6.68 -9.85
N LYS A 43 46.25 6.19 -9.88
CA LYS A 43 45.11 6.95 -10.39
C LYS A 43 43.83 6.52 -9.67
N LYS A 44 43.03 7.48 -9.23
CA LYS A 44 41.67 7.22 -8.78
C LYS A 44 40.80 6.87 -9.98
N LEU A 45 40.18 5.70 -9.94
CA LEU A 45 39.29 5.18 -10.99
C LEU A 45 37.83 5.56 -10.74
N GLY A 46 37.42 5.71 -9.48
CA GLY A 46 36.07 6.11 -9.11
C GLY A 46 35.87 6.25 -7.60
N GLU A 47 34.68 6.70 -7.21
CA GLU A 47 34.24 6.81 -5.82
C GLU A 47 32.73 6.53 -5.77
N GLY A 48 32.29 5.77 -4.77
CA GLY A 48 30.90 5.42 -4.56
C GLY A 48 30.58 5.26 -3.07
N GLY A 49 29.36 4.85 -2.75
CA GLY A 49 28.83 4.83 -1.37
C GLY A 49 29.62 3.98 -0.35
N MET A 50 30.51 3.10 -0.82
CA MET A 50 31.35 2.26 0.04
C MET A 50 32.83 2.65 0.04
N GLY A 51 33.26 3.65 -0.75
CA GLY A 51 34.68 4.03 -0.80
C GLY A 51 35.20 4.45 -2.17
N GLN A 52 36.52 4.59 -2.24
CA GLN A 52 37.30 4.98 -3.41
C GLN A 52 37.94 3.78 -4.09
N THR A 53 37.88 3.74 -5.42
CA THR A 53 38.52 2.72 -6.24
C THR A 53 39.76 3.32 -6.89
N TRP A 54 40.92 2.68 -6.70
CA TRP A 54 42.22 3.16 -7.16
C TRP A 54 42.96 2.12 -7.99
N LEU A 55 43.59 2.57 -9.08
CA LEU A 55 44.65 1.82 -9.75
C LEU A 55 45.93 1.93 -8.92
N ALA A 56 46.57 0.79 -8.63
CA ALA A 56 47.82 0.72 -7.90
C ALA A 56 48.81 -0.28 -8.54
N GLU A 57 50.09 -0.12 -8.21
CA GLU A 57 51.16 -1.06 -8.53
C GLU A 57 51.54 -1.83 -7.26
N GLU A 58 51.45 -3.15 -7.28
CA GLU A 58 51.96 -4.02 -6.21
C GLU A 58 53.47 -4.19 -6.35
N LEU A 59 54.18 -4.06 -5.23
CA LEU A 59 55.62 -4.07 -5.14
C LEU A 59 56.11 -5.29 -4.37
N VAL A 60 57.00 -6.06 -4.99
CA VAL A 60 57.74 -7.16 -4.37
C VAL A 60 59.22 -6.83 -4.51
N GLU A 61 59.95 -6.78 -3.39
CA GLU A 61 61.38 -6.39 -3.35
C GLU A 61 61.69 -5.02 -4.01
N ASN A 62 60.73 -4.08 -3.95
CA ASN A 62 60.73 -2.75 -4.60
C ASN A 62 60.58 -2.75 -6.14
N GLU A 63 60.38 -3.89 -6.77
CA GLU A 63 60.01 -3.99 -8.18
C GLU A 63 58.50 -4.11 -8.35
N VAL A 64 57.97 -3.59 -9.46
CA VAL A 64 56.53 -3.70 -9.77
C VAL A 64 56.23 -5.13 -10.18
N SER A 65 55.53 -5.86 -9.31
CA SER A 65 55.10 -7.25 -9.55
C SER A 65 53.88 -7.30 -10.47
N GLN A 66 52.87 -6.48 -10.20
CA GLN A 66 51.65 -6.41 -11.01
C GLN A 66 50.88 -5.11 -10.78
N ARG A 67 49.92 -4.81 -11.67
CA ARG A 67 48.93 -3.76 -11.47
C ARG A 67 47.67 -4.34 -10.86
N VAL A 68 47.11 -3.63 -9.88
CA VAL A 68 45.93 -4.05 -9.12
C VAL A 68 44.94 -2.90 -8.98
N VAL A 69 43.71 -3.24 -8.62
CA VAL A 69 42.69 -2.28 -8.20
C VAL A 69 42.48 -2.40 -6.71
N LEU A 70 42.56 -1.28 -6.00
CA LEU A 70 42.28 -1.18 -4.58
C LEU A 70 40.92 -0.54 -4.37
N LYS A 71 40.03 -1.19 -3.62
CA LYS A 71 38.78 -0.59 -3.12
C LYS A 71 39.00 -0.25 -1.64
N ILE A 72 39.07 1.04 -1.34
CA ILE A 72 39.48 1.60 -0.04
C ILE A 72 38.32 2.40 0.53
N LEU A 73 37.99 2.23 1.81
CA LEU A 73 36.95 3.03 2.47
C LEU A 73 37.28 4.54 2.42
N THR A 74 36.26 5.37 2.17
CA THR A 74 36.38 6.83 2.32
C THR A 74 36.69 7.18 3.77
N GLN A 75 37.26 8.37 4.01
CA GLN A 75 37.66 8.80 5.35
C GLN A 75 36.52 8.69 6.37
N GLU A 76 35.32 9.11 6.00
CA GLU A 76 34.11 9.10 6.86
C GLU A 76 33.64 7.69 7.23
N LEU A 77 34.00 6.67 6.44
CA LEU A 77 33.60 5.28 6.66
C LEU A 77 34.68 4.46 7.38
N ARG A 78 35.88 5.02 7.58
CA ARG A 78 36.97 4.34 8.32
C ARG A 78 36.57 4.22 9.79
N GLY A 79 36.55 3.00 10.31
CA GLY A 79 36.13 2.71 11.68
C GLY A 79 34.61 2.61 11.87
N ASN A 80 33.81 2.87 10.83
CA ASN A 80 32.38 2.61 10.86
C ASN A 80 32.15 1.08 10.85
N ALA A 81 31.55 0.57 11.92
CA ALA A 81 31.35 -0.88 12.11
C ALA A 81 30.52 -1.52 10.98
N ASP A 82 29.55 -0.80 10.41
CA ASP A 82 28.69 -1.32 9.34
C ASP A 82 29.39 -1.29 7.98
N ALA A 83 30.19 -0.26 7.70
CA ALA A 83 31.05 -0.23 6.51
C ALA A 83 32.10 -1.36 6.52
N LEU A 84 32.68 -1.65 7.70
CA LEU A 84 33.62 -2.76 7.87
C LEU A 84 32.95 -4.14 7.72
N LYS A 85 31.73 -4.30 8.24
CA LYS A 85 30.90 -5.50 7.99
C LYS A 85 30.65 -5.67 6.50
N GLU A 86 30.39 -4.59 5.78
CA GLU A 86 30.08 -4.63 4.34
C GLU A 86 31.28 -5.04 3.49
N VAL A 87 32.47 -4.50 3.76
CA VAL A 87 33.72 -4.93 3.09
C VAL A 87 33.99 -6.42 3.34
N ARG A 88 33.80 -6.88 4.59
CA ARG A 88 33.94 -8.29 4.95
C ARG A 88 32.91 -9.15 4.21
N ARG A 89 31.66 -8.69 4.15
CA ARG A 89 30.56 -9.36 3.44
C ARG A 89 30.90 -9.55 1.96
N ILE A 90 31.35 -8.51 1.28
CA ILE A 90 31.75 -8.59 -0.14
C ILE A 90 32.90 -9.58 -0.33
N PHE A 91 33.92 -9.53 0.52
CA PHE A 91 35.03 -10.49 0.48
C PHE A 91 34.53 -11.93 0.65
N ASP A 92 33.69 -12.18 1.65
CA ASP A 92 33.16 -13.52 1.94
C ASP A 92 32.24 -14.08 0.84
N LEU A 93 31.55 -13.20 0.12
CA LEU A 93 30.79 -13.59 -1.08
C LEU A 93 31.72 -13.98 -2.22
N THR A 94 32.74 -13.16 -2.49
CA THR A 94 33.47 -13.23 -3.75
C THR A 94 34.75 -14.06 -3.71
N LYS A 95 35.31 -14.34 -2.51
CA LYS A 95 36.61 -15.03 -2.36
C LYS A 95 36.71 -16.40 -3.03
N ASN A 96 35.60 -17.11 -3.18
CA ASN A 96 35.54 -18.45 -3.76
C ASN A 96 34.99 -18.48 -5.19
N LEU A 97 34.66 -17.31 -5.78
CA LEU A 97 34.19 -17.22 -7.15
C LEU A 97 35.37 -17.25 -8.12
N ASN A 98 35.77 -18.46 -8.53
CA ASN A 98 36.84 -18.65 -9.50
C ASN A 98 36.27 -18.93 -10.90
N HIS A 99 36.29 -17.93 -11.77
CA HIS A 99 35.89 -18.04 -13.17
C HIS A 99 36.68 -17.06 -14.03
N SER A 100 36.99 -17.41 -15.28
CA SER A 100 37.74 -16.55 -16.20
C SER A 100 37.05 -15.22 -16.51
N SER A 101 35.72 -15.19 -16.39
CA SER A 101 34.86 -14.00 -16.57
C SER A 101 34.37 -13.36 -15.28
N ILE A 102 35.00 -13.64 -14.13
CA ILE A 102 34.80 -12.89 -12.87
C ILE A 102 36.14 -12.26 -12.50
N CYS A 103 36.14 -10.97 -12.16
CA CYS A 103 37.36 -10.28 -11.78
C CYS A 103 38.01 -10.94 -10.55
N PRO A 104 39.25 -11.44 -10.65
CA PRO A 104 39.89 -12.13 -9.53
C PRO A 104 40.09 -11.22 -8.32
N LEU A 105 39.55 -11.64 -7.18
CA LEU A 105 39.85 -11.06 -5.88
C LEU A 105 41.18 -11.62 -5.37
N LEU A 106 42.19 -10.77 -5.26
CA LEU A 106 43.54 -11.16 -4.83
C LEU A 106 43.66 -11.20 -3.30
N GLY A 107 42.82 -10.44 -2.59
CA GLY A 107 42.75 -10.52 -1.13
C GLY A 107 42.00 -9.38 -0.48
N ARG A 108 41.78 -9.51 0.83
CA ARG A 108 41.37 -8.45 1.75
C ARG A 108 42.49 -8.20 2.73
N TYR A 109 42.77 -6.93 2.97
CA TYR A 109 43.89 -6.48 3.77
C TYR A 109 43.43 -5.37 4.72
N VAL A 110 44.14 -5.21 5.83
CA VAL A 110 43.86 -4.20 6.86
C VAL A 110 45.12 -3.39 7.08
N ASP A 111 45.02 -2.06 6.96
CA ASP A 111 46.13 -1.15 7.27
C ASP A 111 45.75 -0.19 8.40
N PRO A 112 46.64 0.08 9.37
CA PRO A 112 46.36 0.99 10.49
C PRO A 112 45.91 2.40 10.08
N ASN A 113 46.33 2.90 8.92
CA ASN A 113 46.00 4.26 8.48
C ASN A 113 44.87 4.32 7.43
N PHE A 114 44.64 3.23 6.70
CA PHE A 114 43.65 3.17 5.62
C PHE A 114 42.44 2.27 5.90
N GLY A 115 42.46 1.51 7.00
CA GLY A 115 41.41 0.55 7.36
C GLY A 115 41.40 -0.69 6.46
N ASP A 116 40.24 -1.33 6.37
CA ASP A 116 40.01 -2.47 5.46
C ASP A 116 40.01 -2.04 4.00
N PHE A 117 40.68 -2.81 3.14
CA PHE A 117 40.62 -2.64 1.69
C PHE A 117 40.66 -3.97 0.94
N LEU A 118 40.06 -3.98 -0.24
CA LEU A 118 40.05 -5.13 -1.16
C LEU A 118 41.06 -4.89 -2.28
N VAL A 119 41.80 -5.95 -2.63
CA VAL A 119 42.73 -5.97 -3.76
C VAL A 119 42.16 -6.89 -4.83
N MET A 120 41.97 -6.34 -6.02
CA MET A 120 41.46 -7.07 -7.19
C MET A 120 42.47 -6.96 -8.34
N LYS A 121 42.44 -7.92 -9.25
CA LYS A 121 43.27 -7.85 -10.45
C LYS A 121 42.83 -6.70 -11.34
N TYR A 122 43.78 -5.96 -11.92
CA TYR A 122 43.45 -4.88 -12.85
C TYR A 122 43.03 -5.43 -14.22
N ALA A 123 41.87 -4.98 -14.70
CA ALA A 123 41.40 -5.21 -16.06
C ALA A 123 41.84 -4.05 -16.96
N ASP A 124 42.71 -4.33 -17.94
CA ASP A 124 43.42 -3.35 -18.75
C ASP A 124 42.77 -3.07 -20.11
N GLY A 125 41.75 -3.83 -20.50
CA GLY A 125 41.10 -3.75 -21.81
C GLY A 125 39.96 -2.74 -21.94
N GLY A 126 39.70 -1.93 -20.92
CA GLY A 126 38.61 -0.94 -20.90
C GLY A 126 37.25 -1.56 -20.58
N THR A 127 36.21 -0.70 -20.51
CA THR A 127 34.83 -1.14 -20.24
C THR A 127 34.16 -1.66 -21.51
N LEU A 128 33.10 -2.46 -21.35
CA LEU A 128 32.28 -2.91 -22.47
C LEU A 128 31.59 -1.74 -23.17
N THR A 129 31.25 -0.67 -22.45
CA THR A 129 30.79 0.60 -23.04
C THR A 129 31.80 1.18 -24.02
N ASP A 130 33.07 1.29 -23.62
CA ASP A 130 34.12 1.88 -24.46
C ASP A 130 34.40 1.00 -25.68
N TRP A 131 34.45 -0.31 -25.48
CA TRP A 131 34.64 -1.27 -26.56
C TRP A 131 33.52 -1.22 -27.58
N PHE A 132 32.25 -1.13 -27.13
CA PHE A 132 31.08 -1.05 -27.99
C PHE A 132 31.11 0.21 -28.86
N LYS A 133 31.35 1.38 -28.24
CA LYS A 133 31.47 2.66 -28.94
C LYS A 133 32.62 2.72 -29.95
N ALA A 134 33.66 1.90 -29.74
CA ALA A 134 34.78 1.79 -30.67
C ALA A 134 34.49 0.89 -31.89
N GLN A 135 33.38 0.12 -31.90
CA GLN A 135 33.03 -0.71 -33.05
C GLN A 135 32.40 0.12 -34.18
N PRO A 136 32.78 -0.13 -35.45
CA PRO A 136 32.11 0.48 -36.59
C PRO A 136 30.62 0.09 -36.62
N GLY A 137 29.73 1.08 -36.77
CA GLY A 137 28.30 0.84 -36.91
C GLY A 137 27.52 0.62 -35.60
N HIS A 138 28.18 0.77 -34.43
CA HIS A 138 27.55 0.55 -33.11
C HIS A 138 26.27 1.35 -32.86
N GLU A 139 26.09 2.51 -33.51
CA GLU A 139 24.87 3.33 -33.44
C GLU A 139 23.61 2.57 -33.91
N ASN A 140 23.78 1.58 -34.79
CA ASN A 140 22.71 0.71 -35.30
C ASN A 140 22.73 -0.68 -34.64
N GLY A 141 23.55 -0.87 -33.60
CA GLY A 141 23.79 -2.17 -33.00
C GLY A 141 24.82 -3.03 -33.74
N LEU A 142 25.21 -4.12 -33.09
CA LEU A 142 26.18 -5.09 -33.60
C LEU A 142 25.53 -6.46 -33.84
N PRO A 143 26.00 -7.23 -34.84
CA PRO A 143 25.47 -8.56 -35.11
C PRO A 143 25.63 -9.51 -33.91
N LEU A 144 24.66 -10.38 -33.70
CA LEU A 144 24.64 -11.33 -32.57
C LEU A 144 25.89 -12.22 -32.55
N GLU A 145 26.40 -12.66 -33.71
CA GLU A 145 27.63 -13.47 -33.80
C GLU A 145 28.87 -12.76 -33.27
N THR A 146 28.88 -11.43 -33.27
CA THR A 146 29.96 -10.62 -32.69
C THR A 146 29.83 -10.53 -31.16
N LEU A 147 28.60 -10.60 -30.66
CA LEU A 147 28.29 -10.44 -29.23
C LEU A 147 28.33 -11.77 -28.46
N LEU A 148 27.96 -12.89 -29.07
CA LEU A 148 27.95 -14.21 -28.41
C LEU A 148 29.28 -14.59 -27.73
N PRO A 149 30.47 -14.34 -28.31
CA PRO A 149 31.75 -14.60 -27.64
C PRO A 149 31.98 -13.77 -26.37
N ILE A 150 31.25 -12.66 -26.21
CA ILE A 150 31.30 -11.80 -25.02
C ILE A 150 30.27 -12.29 -23.99
N PHE A 151 29.03 -12.51 -24.41
CA PHE A 151 27.91 -12.80 -23.51
C PHE A 151 27.87 -14.25 -23.01
N GLY A 152 28.37 -15.22 -23.79
CA GLY A 152 28.45 -16.62 -23.35
C GLY A 152 29.28 -16.81 -22.07
N PRO A 153 30.54 -16.34 -22.04
CA PRO A 153 31.37 -16.40 -20.82
C PRO A 153 30.79 -15.63 -19.63
N LEU A 154 30.12 -14.50 -19.87
CA LEU A 154 29.45 -13.71 -18.81
C LEU A 154 28.24 -14.45 -18.22
N ALA A 155 27.45 -15.11 -19.06
CA ALA A 155 26.34 -15.94 -18.62
C ALA A 155 26.83 -17.11 -17.73
N ALA A 156 27.90 -17.80 -18.16
CA ALA A 156 28.50 -18.88 -17.37
C ALA A 156 29.05 -18.39 -16.01
N ALA A 157 29.59 -17.16 -15.97
CA ALA A 157 30.04 -16.52 -14.75
C ALA A 157 28.88 -16.23 -13.77
N LEU A 158 27.78 -15.65 -14.28
CA LEU A 158 26.59 -15.38 -13.46
C LEU A 158 25.98 -16.67 -12.92
N ASP A 159 25.85 -17.70 -13.75
CA ASP A 159 25.32 -18.99 -13.30
C ASP A 159 26.20 -19.63 -12.22
N LEU A 160 27.53 -19.48 -12.31
CA LEU A 160 28.44 -19.91 -11.23
C LEU A 160 28.17 -19.14 -9.94
N ALA A 161 27.99 -17.82 -10.02
CA ALA A 161 27.66 -17.00 -8.86
C ALA A 161 26.32 -17.43 -8.23
N HIS A 162 25.29 -17.63 -9.06
CA HIS A 162 23.97 -18.08 -8.61
C HIS A 162 24.02 -19.44 -7.94
N ARG A 163 24.79 -20.41 -8.48
CA ARG A 163 25.01 -21.73 -7.85
C ARG A 163 25.72 -21.64 -6.50
N ASN A 164 26.52 -20.60 -6.28
CA ASN A 164 27.14 -20.30 -4.99
C ASN A 164 26.24 -19.42 -4.09
N GLY A 165 24.99 -19.19 -4.48
CA GLY A 165 24.00 -18.40 -3.75
C GLY A 165 24.31 -16.91 -3.74
N ILE A 166 24.83 -16.35 -4.83
CA ILE A 166 25.26 -14.95 -4.92
C ILE A 166 24.58 -14.27 -6.11
N LEU A 167 23.90 -13.15 -5.87
CA LEU A 167 23.41 -12.23 -6.92
C LEU A 167 24.38 -11.07 -7.13
N HIS A 168 24.56 -10.66 -8.37
CA HIS A 168 25.37 -9.49 -8.71
C HIS A 168 24.60 -8.18 -8.52
N ARG A 169 23.34 -8.10 -8.96
CA ARG A 169 22.39 -6.97 -8.81
C ARG A 169 22.72 -5.66 -9.52
N ASP A 170 23.85 -5.57 -10.21
CA ASP A 170 24.26 -4.37 -10.97
C ASP A 170 25.00 -4.74 -12.27
N VAL A 171 24.49 -5.76 -12.98
CA VAL A 171 25.03 -6.15 -14.29
C VAL A 171 24.71 -5.04 -15.30
N LYS A 172 25.75 -4.35 -15.77
CA LYS A 172 25.66 -3.24 -16.74
C LYS A 172 26.95 -3.12 -17.55
N PRO A 173 26.97 -2.47 -18.72
CA PRO A 173 28.16 -2.36 -19.57
C PRO A 173 29.37 -1.74 -18.87
N GLN A 174 29.16 -0.84 -17.90
CA GLN A 174 30.25 -0.21 -17.15
C GLN A 174 30.87 -1.14 -16.11
N ASN A 175 30.13 -2.15 -15.65
CA ASN A 175 30.60 -3.18 -14.73
C ASN A 175 31.09 -4.45 -15.46
N ILE A 176 31.28 -4.36 -16.78
CA ILE A 176 31.90 -5.41 -17.58
C ILE A 176 33.16 -4.80 -18.22
N MET A 177 34.31 -5.44 -18.01
CA MET A 177 35.59 -5.00 -18.58
C MET A 177 36.25 -6.12 -19.37
N PHE A 178 37.27 -5.78 -20.14
CA PHE A 178 38.12 -6.77 -20.80
C PHE A 178 39.46 -6.93 -20.08
N MET A 179 39.94 -8.16 -19.97
CA MET A 179 41.20 -8.48 -19.29
C MET A 179 42.16 -9.23 -20.22
N GLY A 180 43.42 -8.80 -20.23
CA GLY A 180 44.50 -9.49 -20.90
C GLY A 180 44.49 -9.37 -22.43
N ARG A 181 45.49 -9.98 -23.07
CA ARG A 181 45.70 -9.88 -24.52
C ARG A 181 44.56 -10.46 -25.35
N GLU A 182 43.90 -11.48 -24.81
CA GLU A 182 42.76 -12.16 -25.46
C GLU A 182 41.45 -11.37 -25.31
N LYS A 183 41.45 -10.25 -24.58
CA LYS A 183 40.26 -9.44 -24.28
C LYS A 183 39.13 -10.32 -23.74
N THR A 184 39.40 -11.06 -22.67
CA THR A 184 38.37 -11.86 -21.99
C THR A 184 37.40 -10.93 -21.26
N PRO A 185 36.07 -11.05 -21.46
CA PRO A 185 35.10 -10.23 -20.73
C PRO A 185 35.02 -10.69 -19.27
N VAL A 186 35.03 -9.74 -18.34
CA VAL A 186 35.02 -9.98 -16.89
C VAL A 186 33.96 -9.11 -16.21
N LEU A 187 33.15 -9.71 -15.34
CA LEU A 187 32.28 -9.00 -14.41
C LEU A 187 33.14 -8.37 -13.31
N ILE A 188 32.91 -7.09 -13.06
CA ILE A 188 33.56 -6.30 -12.01
C ILE A 188 32.50 -5.71 -11.05
N ASP A 189 32.96 -5.26 -9.89
CA ASP A 189 32.17 -4.53 -8.89
C ASP A 189 30.96 -5.28 -8.30
N PHE A 190 31.26 -6.22 -7.39
CA PHE A 190 30.28 -6.91 -6.54
C PHE A 190 29.86 -6.06 -5.32
N GLY A 191 29.94 -4.73 -5.41
CA GLY A 191 29.65 -3.82 -4.30
C GLY A 191 28.28 -4.05 -3.67
N ILE A 192 27.24 -4.24 -4.48
CA ILE A 192 25.87 -4.46 -4.00
C ILE A 192 25.41 -5.91 -4.08
N ALA A 193 26.33 -6.84 -4.34
CA ALA A 193 26.02 -8.26 -4.47
C ALA A 193 25.37 -8.80 -3.19
N ALA A 194 24.49 -9.80 -3.26
CA ALA A 194 23.74 -10.31 -2.10
C ALA A 194 23.70 -11.84 -2.05
N ARG A 195 23.47 -12.42 -0.85
CA ARG A 195 23.23 -13.87 -0.72
C ARG A 195 21.81 -14.22 -1.12
N ILE A 196 21.65 -15.36 -1.78
CA ILE A 196 20.38 -16.04 -2.01
C ILE A 196 20.35 -17.33 -1.19
N ARG A 197 19.19 -17.69 -0.64
CA ARG A 197 19.01 -18.98 0.03
C ARG A 197 19.13 -20.16 -0.96
N PRO A 198 19.64 -21.34 -0.53
CA PRO A 198 19.81 -22.51 -1.39
C PRO A 198 18.53 -22.98 -2.08
N GLU A 199 17.37 -22.83 -1.42
CA GLU A 199 16.04 -23.15 -1.97
C GLU A 199 15.68 -22.33 -3.23
N ASN A 200 16.32 -21.18 -3.46
CA ASN A 200 16.02 -20.30 -4.60
C ASN A 200 17.03 -20.43 -5.75
N VAL A 201 17.97 -21.36 -5.66
CA VAL A 201 18.95 -21.62 -6.73
C VAL A 201 18.31 -22.42 -7.87
N THR A 202 17.25 -23.21 -7.59
CA THR A 202 16.57 -24.06 -8.59
C THR A 202 15.07 -24.41 -8.31
N SER A 203 14.40 -23.95 -7.23
CA SER A 203 13.09 -24.52 -6.85
C SER A 203 11.83 -23.73 -7.29
N ASN A 204 10.85 -24.49 -7.78
CA ASN A 204 9.48 -24.13 -8.13
C ASN A 204 8.53 -24.05 -6.90
N THR A 205 9.00 -23.67 -5.71
CA THR A 205 8.17 -23.74 -4.50
C THR A 205 8.04 -22.40 -3.78
N GLN A 206 6.80 -21.88 -3.77
CA GLN A 206 6.34 -20.82 -2.86
C GLN A 206 6.41 -21.34 -1.42
N SER A 207 7.39 -20.87 -0.66
CA SER A 207 7.21 -20.75 0.79
C SER A 207 7.63 -19.36 1.27
N LEU A 208 6.69 -18.73 1.96
CA LEU A 208 6.83 -17.47 2.69
C LEU A 208 7.51 -17.78 4.03
N GLY A 209 8.82 -17.54 4.12
CA GLY A 209 9.59 -17.73 5.36
C GLY A 209 10.64 -16.64 5.55
N ARG A 210 10.35 -15.72 6.49
CA ARG A 210 11.20 -14.70 7.16
C ARG A 210 12.47 -14.22 6.42
N THR A 211 12.52 -12.92 6.15
CA THR A 211 13.48 -12.18 5.33
C THR A 211 14.89 -12.05 5.94
N ASP A 212 15.93 -12.24 5.12
CA ASP A 212 17.17 -11.47 5.23
C ASP A 212 16.94 -10.12 4.53
N THR A 213 17.24 -9.03 5.21
CA THR A 213 16.80 -7.66 4.88
C THR A 213 17.43 -7.04 3.63
N MET A 214 18.47 -7.63 3.02
CA MET A 214 19.16 -7.03 1.87
C MET A 214 18.67 -7.50 0.48
N ALA A 215 18.09 -8.71 0.36
CA ALA A 215 17.60 -9.23 -0.93
C ALA A 215 16.29 -8.57 -1.40
N ASN A 216 15.71 -7.70 -0.56
CA ASN A 216 14.49 -6.91 -0.81
C ASN A 216 14.80 -5.40 -0.95
N SER A 217 16.06 -5.02 -1.22
CA SER A 217 16.44 -3.61 -1.41
C SER A 217 16.36 -3.20 -2.89
N THR A 218 15.98 -1.96 -3.16
CA THR A 218 15.86 -1.37 -4.51
C THR A 218 17.19 -0.92 -5.12
N SER A 219 18.31 -1.47 -4.66
CA SER A 219 19.65 -1.06 -5.11
C SER A 219 20.00 -1.63 -6.48
N GLY A 220 20.53 -0.80 -7.36
CA GLY A 220 20.98 -1.16 -8.72
C GLY A 220 20.92 0.04 -9.65
N THR A 221 21.37 -0.12 -10.89
CA THR A 221 21.22 0.91 -11.93
C THR A 221 19.85 0.78 -12.60
N PRO A 222 18.91 1.75 -12.44
CA PRO A 222 17.51 1.58 -12.83
C PRO A 222 17.28 1.03 -14.25
N ARG A 223 18.01 1.53 -15.25
CA ARG A 223 17.82 1.08 -16.64
C ARG A 223 18.04 -0.43 -16.81
N TYR A 224 18.90 -1.05 -16.01
CA TYR A 224 19.23 -2.49 -16.09
C TYR A 224 18.51 -3.36 -15.05
N MET A 225 17.88 -2.76 -14.03
CA MET A 225 17.16 -3.52 -13.00
C MET A 225 15.95 -4.26 -13.60
N ALA A 226 15.66 -5.44 -13.06
CA ALA A 226 14.42 -6.15 -13.33
C ALA A 226 13.24 -5.52 -12.55
N PRO A 227 11.97 -5.72 -12.98
CA PRO A 227 10.79 -5.21 -12.26
C PRO A 227 10.79 -5.57 -10.77
N GLU A 228 11.05 -6.83 -10.43
CA GLU A 228 11.05 -7.31 -9.03
C GLU A 228 12.15 -6.66 -8.17
N GLN A 229 13.25 -6.25 -8.80
CA GLN A 229 14.33 -5.53 -8.13
C GLN A 229 13.95 -4.06 -7.87
N MET A 230 13.13 -3.45 -8.74
CA MET A 230 12.63 -2.09 -8.56
C MET A 230 11.53 -2.00 -7.49
N GLU A 231 10.70 -3.04 -7.38
CA GLU A 231 9.63 -3.13 -6.39
C GLU A 231 10.14 -3.45 -4.97
N GLY A 232 11.42 -3.80 -4.82
CA GLY A 232 11.97 -4.22 -3.53
C GLY A 232 11.42 -5.57 -3.04
N VAL A 233 10.89 -6.38 -3.97
CA VAL A 233 10.39 -7.72 -3.67
C VAL A 233 11.48 -8.77 -3.89
N ARG A 234 11.15 -10.05 -3.72
CA ARG A 234 12.11 -11.16 -3.65
C ARG A 234 12.90 -11.30 -4.97
N GLN A 235 14.23 -11.19 -4.91
CA GLN A 235 15.16 -11.33 -6.04
C GLN A 235 15.78 -12.74 -6.15
N ASN A 236 16.12 -13.19 -7.37
CA ASN A 236 16.82 -14.46 -7.64
C ASN A 236 17.69 -14.39 -8.91
N GLY A 237 18.28 -15.51 -9.36
CA GLY A 237 19.22 -15.52 -10.50
C GLY A 237 18.63 -14.96 -11.81
N ARG A 238 17.30 -15.02 -11.97
CA ARG A 238 16.58 -14.45 -13.12
C ARG A 238 16.54 -12.93 -13.13
N THR A 239 16.82 -12.29 -11.99
CA THR A 239 17.03 -10.85 -11.87
C THR A 239 18.32 -10.42 -12.58
N ASP A 240 19.43 -11.14 -12.37
CA ASP A 240 20.68 -10.86 -13.09
C ASP A 240 20.58 -11.24 -14.58
N GLN A 241 19.79 -12.28 -14.93
CA GLN A 241 19.51 -12.64 -16.32
C GLN A 241 18.80 -11.49 -17.07
N TYR A 242 17.81 -10.85 -16.44
CA TYR A 242 17.12 -9.69 -17.02
C TYR A 242 18.09 -8.53 -17.28
N ALA A 243 18.98 -8.26 -16.32
CA ALA A 243 20.01 -7.23 -16.48
C ALA A 243 20.97 -7.58 -17.63
N LEU A 244 21.44 -8.83 -17.71
CA LEU A 244 22.26 -9.32 -18.82
C LEU A 244 21.56 -9.19 -20.18
N ALA A 245 20.26 -9.51 -20.25
CA ALA A 245 19.44 -9.35 -21.45
C ALA A 245 19.29 -7.88 -21.84
N THR A 246 19.19 -6.97 -20.86
CA THR A 246 19.16 -5.51 -21.11
C THR A 246 20.48 -5.02 -21.71
N VAL A 247 21.63 -5.48 -21.20
CA VAL A 247 22.96 -5.17 -21.76
C VAL A 247 23.08 -5.69 -23.20
N LEU A 248 22.63 -6.92 -23.45
CA LEU A 248 22.68 -7.51 -24.79
C LEU A 248 21.79 -6.75 -25.77
N TYR A 249 20.56 -6.41 -25.36
CA TYR A 249 19.63 -5.64 -26.18
C TYR A 249 20.22 -4.30 -26.59
N GLU A 250 20.82 -3.56 -25.66
CA GLU A 250 21.50 -2.29 -25.95
C GLU A 250 22.56 -2.45 -27.04
N MET A 251 23.31 -3.56 -27.02
CA MET A 251 24.38 -3.81 -27.99
C MET A 251 23.86 -4.31 -29.33
N LEU A 252 22.75 -5.05 -29.33
CA LEU A 252 22.09 -5.52 -30.54
C LEU A 252 21.43 -4.38 -31.32
N THR A 253 20.98 -3.33 -30.64
CA THR A 253 20.21 -2.23 -31.27
C THR A 253 20.93 -0.89 -31.30
N GLY A 254 22.04 -0.74 -30.57
CA GLY A 254 22.71 0.55 -30.37
C GLY A 254 21.97 1.49 -29.41
N SER A 255 20.85 1.05 -28.82
CA SER A 255 20.02 1.87 -27.94
C SER A 255 19.44 1.08 -26.77
N LEU A 256 19.41 1.70 -25.59
CA LEU A 256 18.76 1.10 -24.43
C LEU A 256 17.26 0.92 -24.69
N PRO A 257 16.67 -0.22 -24.27
CA PRO A 257 15.23 -0.44 -24.40
C PRO A 257 14.41 0.52 -23.52
N PHE A 258 15.06 1.14 -22.53
CA PHE A 258 14.45 2.06 -21.57
C PHE A 258 15.27 3.36 -21.51
N SER A 259 14.86 4.39 -22.25
CA SER A 259 15.61 5.65 -22.48
C SER A 259 15.18 6.83 -21.59
N GLU A 260 14.14 6.67 -20.77
CA GLU A 260 13.61 7.74 -19.91
C GLU A 260 14.44 8.01 -18.65
N ASN A 261 14.39 9.23 -18.12
CA ASN A 261 15.23 9.66 -16.98
C ASN A 261 14.63 9.36 -15.59
N SER A 262 13.34 9.09 -15.51
CA SER A 262 12.66 8.73 -14.25
C SER A 262 12.66 7.22 -14.04
N ILE A 263 12.99 6.79 -12.82
CA ILE A 263 12.91 5.38 -12.40
C ILE A 263 11.52 4.78 -12.65
N MET A 264 10.45 5.59 -12.51
CA MET A 264 9.07 5.15 -12.75
C MET A 264 8.70 5.06 -14.22
N ALA A 265 9.27 5.93 -15.06
CA ALA A 265 9.10 5.81 -16.51
C ALA A 265 9.78 4.55 -17.03
N ILE A 266 10.99 4.25 -16.51
CA ILE A 266 11.69 3.00 -16.80
C ILE A 266 10.88 1.79 -16.30
N PHE A 267 10.36 1.81 -15.08
CA PHE A 267 9.56 0.71 -14.53
C PHE A 267 8.29 0.44 -15.35
N ARG A 268 7.53 1.49 -15.69
CA ARG A 268 6.34 1.37 -16.55
C ARG A 268 6.68 0.82 -17.93
N GLN A 269 7.80 1.25 -18.53
CA GLN A 269 8.23 0.69 -19.81
C GLN A 269 8.51 -0.81 -19.71
N LYS A 270 9.07 -1.29 -18.59
CA LYS A 270 9.38 -2.71 -18.38
C LYS A 270 8.13 -3.61 -18.27
N LEU A 271 7.02 -3.11 -17.71
CA LEU A 271 5.78 -3.88 -17.57
C LEU A 271 5.13 -4.27 -18.91
N TYR A 272 5.41 -3.52 -19.96
CA TYR A 272 4.79 -3.70 -21.28
C TYR A 272 5.82 -3.87 -22.39
N PHE A 273 7.09 -4.14 -22.03
CA PHE A 273 8.17 -4.21 -23.00
C PHE A 273 8.10 -5.52 -23.79
N VAL A 274 7.97 -5.39 -25.10
CA VAL A 274 8.09 -6.51 -26.04
C VAL A 274 9.10 -6.11 -27.12
N PRO A 275 10.18 -6.89 -27.33
CA PRO A 275 11.09 -6.68 -28.45
C PRO A 275 10.35 -6.67 -29.79
N ARG A 276 10.76 -5.80 -30.71
CA ARG A 276 10.13 -5.72 -32.04
C ARG A 276 10.52 -6.93 -32.88
N SER A 277 9.52 -7.65 -33.38
CA SER A 277 9.71 -8.87 -34.19
C SER A 277 10.48 -8.65 -35.49
N ASP A 278 10.42 -7.45 -36.04
CA ASP A 278 10.96 -7.16 -37.38
C ASP A 278 12.46 -6.81 -37.35
N ASP A 279 13.02 -6.58 -36.16
CA ASP A 279 14.41 -6.15 -35.98
C ASP A 279 15.38 -7.34 -35.83
N PHE A 280 14.88 -8.56 -35.60
CA PHE A 280 15.69 -9.73 -35.29
C PHE A 280 15.23 -11.01 -36.00
N ALA A 281 16.14 -12.00 -36.08
CA ALA A 281 15.73 -13.37 -36.41
C ALA A 281 14.76 -13.91 -35.35
N GLN A 282 13.82 -14.78 -35.74
CA GLN A 282 12.73 -15.25 -34.88
C GLN A 282 13.23 -15.82 -33.55
N ASN A 283 14.27 -16.66 -33.57
CA ASN A 283 14.85 -17.25 -32.37
C ASN A 283 15.40 -16.20 -31.40
N VAL A 284 15.96 -15.11 -31.93
CA VAL A 284 16.49 -13.99 -31.13
C VAL A 284 15.36 -13.20 -30.50
N ASN A 285 14.30 -12.92 -31.27
CA ASN A 285 13.13 -12.23 -30.76
C ASN A 285 12.41 -13.05 -29.66
N ASP A 286 12.24 -14.36 -29.88
CA ASP A 286 11.60 -15.26 -28.92
C ASP A 286 12.41 -15.34 -27.60
N ALA A 287 13.74 -15.45 -27.71
CA ALA A 287 14.62 -15.47 -26.55
C ALA A 287 14.61 -14.15 -25.77
N LEU A 288 14.67 -13.00 -26.46
CA LEU A 288 14.58 -11.70 -25.79
C LEU A 288 13.21 -11.50 -25.13
N THR A 289 12.11 -11.86 -25.81
CA THR A 289 10.75 -11.75 -25.26
C THR A 289 10.61 -12.54 -23.97
N ARG A 290 11.12 -13.77 -23.95
CA ARG A 290 11.12 -14.60 -22.75
C ARG A 290 12.01 -14.04 -21.64
N ALA A 291 13.20 -13.53 -21.97
CA ALA A 291 14.11 -12.94 -20.99
C ALA A 291 13.57 -11.65 -20.35
N PHE A 292 12.68 -10.92 -21.05
CA PHE A 292 12.03 -9.71 -20.57
C PHE A 292 10.64 -9.94 -19.93
N ALA A 293 10.22 -11.20 -19.73
CA ALA A 293 8.94 -11.48 -19.08
C ALA A 293 8.84 -10.80 -17.70
N VAL A 294 7.70 -10.18 -17.42
CA VAL A 294 7.47 -9.42 -16.18
C VAL A 294 7.55 -10.35 -14.97
N ASN A 295 6.87 -11.49 -15.05
CA ASN A 295 6.98 -12.56 -14.08
C ASN A 295 8.31 -13.29 -14.28
N ASP A 296 9.08 -13.41 -13.20
CA ASP A 296 10.40 -14.02 -13.25
C ASP A 296 10.33 -15.50 -13.62
N GLN A 297 9.29 -16.23 -13.24
CA GLN A 297 9.15 -17.67 -13.53
C GLN A 297 9.02 -17.98 -15.03
N ASP A 298 8.57 -17.02 -15.83
CA ASP A 298 8.42 -17.19 -17.28
C ASP A 298 9.77 -17.03 -18.02
N ARG A 299 10.77 -16.44 -17.35
CA ARG A 299 12.13 -16.30 -17.90
C ARG A 299 12.90 -17.62 -17.92
N PHE A 300 14.10 -17.64 -18.50
CA PHE A 300 14.92 -18.86 -18.55
C PHE A 300 15.41 -19.25 -17.15
N ALA A 301 15.66 -20.53 -16.90
CA ALA A 301 16.11 -20.98 -15.58
C ALA A 301 17.56 -20.58 -15.27
N SER A 302 18.36 -20.29 -16.31
CA SER A 302 19.75 -19.86 -16.18
C SER A 302 20.15 -18.84 -17.26
N CYS A 303 21.21 -18.06 -17.02
CA CYS A 303 21.77 -17.18 -18.03
C CYS A 303 22.31 -17.97 -19.23
N ALA A 304 22.88 -19.16 -19.03
CA ALA A 304 23.37 -20.02 -20.12
C ALA A 304 22.23 -20.49 -21.04
N GLU A 305 21.07 -20.87 -20.49
CA GLU A 305 19.89 -21.24 -21.29
C GLU A 305 19.41 -20.08 -22.17
N PHE A 306 19.40 -18.86 -21.63
CA PHE A 306 19.07 -17.67 -22.40
C PHE A 306 20.04 -17.48 -23.59
N ILE A 307 21.35 -17.61 -23.36
CA ILE A 307 22.35 -17.49 -24.45
C ILE A 307 22.24 -18.64 -25.47
N ALA A 308 21.96 -19.87 -25.04
CA ALA A 308 21.78 -21.01 -25.94
C ALA A 308 20.55 -20.83 -26.85
N ALA A 309 19.45 -20.29 -26.32
CA ALA A 309 18.25 -19.99 -27.10
C ALA A 309 18.52 -18.94 -28.20
N LEU A 310 19.34 -17.91 -27.91
CA LEU A 310 19.78 -16.93 -28.90
C LEU A 310 20.61 -17.56 -30.04
N ALA A 311 21.40 -18.59 -29.73
CA ALA A 311 22.22 -19.31 -30.71
C ALA A 311 21.44 -20.33 -31.55
N GLY A 312 20.15 -20.57 -31.24
CA GLY A 312 19.33 -21.56 -31.94
C GLY A 312 19.69 -23.01 -31.62
N GLU A 313 20.37 -23.25 -30.49
CA GLU A 313 20.65 -24.61 -30.00
C GLU A 313 19.37 -25.21 -29.36
N PRO A 314 19.08 -26.51 -29.56
CA PRO A 314 17.82 -27.11 -29.14
C PRO A 314 17.75 -27.21 -27.60
N GLY A 315 17.01 -26.29 -27.00
CA GLY A 315 16.57 -26.34 -25.60
C GLY A 315 15.06 -26.15 -25.56
N ASN A 316 14.34 -27.25 -25.34
CA ASN A 316 12.89 -27.45 -25.31
C ASN A 316 12.21 -27.72 -26.66
N SER A 317 11.21 -28.61 -26.60
CA SER A 317 10.66 -29.31 -27.76
C SER A 317 9.84 -28.38 -28.67
N GLU A 318 9.82 -28.63 -29.98
CA GLU A 318 8.96 -27.92 -30.94
C GLU A 318 7.48 -27.87 -30.49
N SER A 319 7.05 -28.81 -29.63
CA SER A 319 5.73 -28.86 -28.99
C SER A 319 5.49 -27.70 -28.01
N GLU A 320 6.45 -27.39 -27.13
CA GLU A 320 6.28 -26.34 -26.11
C GLU A 320 6.32 -24.94 -26.75
N ILE A 321 7.13 -24.77 -27.81
CA ILE A 321 7.17 -23.55 -28.60
C ILE A 321 5.89 -23.40 -29.44
N ALA A 322 5.31 -24.49 -29.95
CA ALA A 322 4.03 -24.46 -30.65
C ALA A 322 2.86 -24.11 -29.72
N ASP A 323 2.85 -24.61 -28.48
CA ASP A 323 1.84 -24.29 -27.48
C ASP A 323 1.94 -22.84 -27.00
N LEU A 324 3.16 -22.32 -26.79
CA LEU A 324 3.41 -20.90 -26.50
C LEU A 324 3.03 -19.99 -27.68
N LYS A 325 3.35 -20.38 -28.92
CA LYS A 325 2.92 -19.65 -30.12
C LYS A 325 1.41 -19.65 -30.28
N LYS A 326 0.73 -20.75 -29.93
CA LYS A 326 -0.74 -20.85 -29.98
C LYS A 326 -1.40 -19.98 -28.91
N ALA A 327 -0.87 -19.97 -27.68
CA ALA A 327 -1.35 -19.11 -26.60
C ALA A 327 -1.12 -17.62 -26.93
N LEU A 328 0.05 -17.29 -27.50
CA LEU A 328 0.40 -15.93 -27.89
C LEU A 328 -0.38 -15.44 -29.12
N GLU A 329 -0.70 -16.31 -30.08
CA GLU A 329 -1.55 -15.99 -31.24
C GLU A 329 -3.02 -15.81 -30.82
N GLU A 330 -3.51 -16.60 -29.85
CA GLU A 330 -4.83 -16.41 -29.24
C GLU A 330 -4.92 -15.10 -28.44
N GLU A 331 -3.85 -14.70 -27.76
CA GLU A 331 -3.75 -13.43 -27.03
C GLU A 331 -3.57 -12.23 -27.98
N ARG A 332 -2.78 -12.38 -29.05
CA ARG A 332 -2.66 -11.41 -30.16
C ARG A 332 -4.00 -11.19 -30.85
N ARG A 333 -4.78 -12.26 -31.07
CA ARG A 333 -6.13 -12.18 -31.65
C ARG A 333 -7.11 -11.47 -30.70
N ARG A 334 -7.02 -11.71 -29.38
CA ARG A 334 -7.79 -10.96 -28.37
C ARG A 334 -7.40 -9.48 -28.33
N PHE A 335 -6.11 -9.18 -28.40
CA PHE A 335 -5.58 -7.81 -28.36
C PHE A 335 -5.90 -7.02 -29.64
N GLU A 336 -5.83 -7.66 -30.82
CA GLU A 336 -6.25 -7.05 -32.09
C GLU A 336 -7.78 -6.86 -32.15
N GLU A 337 -8.57 -7.77 -31.56
CA GLU A 337 -10.03 -7.62 -31.39
C GLU A 337 -10.38 -6.49 -30.41
N GLU A 338 -9.66 -6.33 -29.30
CA GLU A 338 -9.81 -5.24 -28.33
C GLU A 338 -9.35 -3.89 -28.86
N ARG A 339 -8.21 -3.83 -29.56
CA ARG A 339 -7.71 -2.60 -30.21
C ARG A 339 -8.65 -2.15 -31.33
N ARG A 340 -9.20 -3.09 -32.11
CA ARG A 340 -10.21 -2.80 -33.13
C ARG A 340 -11.53 -2.33 -32.50
N ARG A 341 -11.94 -2.93 -31.37
CA ARG A 341 -13.09 -2.45 -30.57
C ARG A 341 -12.88 -1.03 -30.05
N TRP A 342 -11.71 -0.74 -29.52
CA TRP A 342 -11.36 0.58 -28.99
C TRP A 342 -11.26 1.66 -30.10
N GLU A 343 -10.74 1.29 -31.28
CA GLU A 343 -10.68 2.18 -32.46
C GLU A 343 -12.06 2.41 -33.12
N GLU A 344 -12.96 1.42 -33.05
CA GLU A 344 -14.36 1.49 -33.52
C GLU A 344 -15.24 2.29 -32.53
N GLU A 345 -15.07 2.13 -31.21
CA GLU A 345 -15.77 2.87 -30.14
C GLU A 345 -15.41 4.37 -30.11
N ARG A 346 -14.19 4.73 -30.50
CA ARG A 346 -13.75 6.13 -30.65
C ARG A 346 -14.47 6.88 -31.79
N ASN A 347 -15.02 6.17 -32.79
CA ASN A 347 -15.47 6.78 -34.05
C ASN A 347 -16.98 6.71 -34.35
N ALA A 348 -17.83 6.13 -33.49
CA ALA A 348 -19.27 6.09 -33.77
C ALA A 348 -20.16 6.00 -32.52
N GLN A 349 -21.02 6.99 -32.30
CA GLN A 349 -22.37 6.77 -31.73
C GLN A 349 -23.40 7.30 -32.75
N PRO A 350 -24.46 6.53 -33.09
CA PRO A 350 -25.70 6.55 -32.31
C PRO A 350 -26.47 5.19 -32.17
N VAL A 351 -27.65 5.27 -31.52
CA VAL A 351 -28.47 4.36 -30.67
C VAL A 351 -29.15 3.07 -31.26
N ARG A 352 -29.30 2.03 -30.38
CA ARG A 352 -30.21 0.80 -30.32
C ARG A 352 -29.94 -0.37 -31.31
N GLU A 353 -30.06 -1.67 -31.00
CA GLU A 353 -30.79 -2.55 -30.04
C GLU A 353 -30.00 -3.89 -29.83
N PRO A 354 -30.21 -4.70 -28.77
CA PRO A 354 -29.48 -5.98 -28.58
C PRO A 354 -30.34 -7.23 -28.87
N GLU A 355 -29.78 -8.27 -29.53
CA GLU A 355 -30.09 -9.72 -29.35
C GLU A 355 -29.12 -10.59 -30.21
N PRO A 356 -28.90 -11.92 -29.94
CA PRO A 356 -29.18 -12.73 -28.74
C PRO A 356 -27.94 -13.52 -28.23
N LYS A 357 -27.91 -13.84 -26.93
CA LYS A 357 -27.01 -14.88 -26.37
C LYS A 357 -27.71 -16.24 -26.46
N ALA A 358 -26.94 -17.26 -26.83
CA ALA A 358 -27.40 -18.64 -26.99
C ALA A 358 -28.17 -19.15 -25.76
N SER A 359 -29.36 -19.68 -25.98
CA SER A 359 -30.20 -20.31 -24.96
C SER A 359 -29.52 -21.55 -24.40
N LYS A 360 -29.33 -21.58 -23.09
CA LYS A 360 -29.23 -22.85 -22.35
C LYS A 360 -30.53 -23.64 -22.59
N PRO A 361 -30.47 -24.98 -22.65
CA PRO A 361 -31.64 -25.79 -22.95
C PRO A 361 -32.75 -25.49 -21.95
N ARG A 362 -33.98 -25.32 -22.45
CA ARG A 362 -35.19 -25.22 -21.61
C ARG A 362 -35.21 -26.40 -20.66
N VAL A 363 -35.23 -26.12 -19.36
CA VAL A 363 -35.45 -27.13 -18.32
C VAL A 363 -36.77 -27.82 -18.61
N ASN A 364 -36.75 -29.15 -18.72
CA ASN A 364 -37.96 -29.92 -18.86
C ASN A 364 -38.70 -29.91 -17.51
N MET A 365 -39.74 -29.10 -17.39
CA MET A 365 -40.51 -28.93 -16.14
C MET A 365 -41.03 -30.26 -15.58
N ALA A 366 -41.34 -31.23 -16.43
CA ALA A 366 -41.78 -32.55 -15.99
C ALA A 366 -40.64 -33.35 -15.31
N GLU A 367 -39.40 -33.24 -15.81
CA GLU A 367 -38.23 -33.88 -15.20
C GLU A 367 -37.83 -33.18 -13.89
N LEU A 368 -37.91 -31.84 -13.84
CA LEU A 368 -37.60 -31.08 -12.62
C LEU A 368 -38.63 -31.35 -11.50
N GLU A 369 -39.93 -31.39 -11.82
CA GLU A 369 -40.95 -31.83 -10.87
C GLU A 369 -40.69 -33.25 -10.35
N GLU A 370 -40.22 -34.17 -11.20
CA GLU A 370 -39.88 -35.54 -10.78
C GLU A 370 -38.65 -35.56 -9.85
N THR A 371 -37.66 -34.69 -10.07
CA THR A 371 -36.52 -34.54 -9.14
C THR A 371 -36.86 -33.86 -7.82
N LEU A 372 -37.93 -33.06 -7.76
CA LEU A 372 -38.41 -32.40 -6.55
C LEU A 372 -39.36 -33.29 -5.73
N LYS A 373 -40.15 -34.17 -6.37
CA LYS A 373 -41.14 -35.07 -5.73
C LYS A 373 -40.59 -36.00 -4.65
N ASP A 374 -39.31 -36.39 -4.75
CA ASP A 374 -38.63 -37.29 -3.80
C ASP A 374 -37.70 -36.54 -2.83
N ARG A 375 -37.85 -35.22 -2.70
CA ARG A 375 -37.03 -34.38 -1.80
C ARG A 375 -37.89 -33.70 -0.75
N ASP A 376 -37.27 -33.30 0.34
CA ASP A 376 -37.92 -32.60 1.45
C ASP A 376 -38.21 -31.11 1.14
N PHE A 377 -38.67 -30.77 -0.07
CA PHE A 377 -38.97 -29.39 -0.49
C PHE A 377 -40.45 -29.23 -0.85
N GLU A 378 -41.09 -28.21 -0.29
CA GLU A 378 -42.31 -27.61 -0.82
C GLU A 378 -41.94 -26.49 -1.78
N TYR A 379 -42.70 -26.37 -2.88
CA TYR A 379 -42.42 -25.41 -3.93
C TYR A 379 -43.69 -24.94 -4.65
N GLU A 380 -43.61 -23.75 -5.24
CA GLU A 380 -44.64 -23.18 -6.10
C GLU A 380 -44.12 -22.99 -7.52
N ILE A 381 -44.99 -23.19 -8.50
CA ILE A 381 -44.71 -22.96 -9.92
C ILE A 381 -45.58 -21.81 -10.41
N ASP A 382 -44.95 -20.76 -10.93
CA ASP A 382 -45.63 -19.67 -11.64
C ASP A 382 -44.99 -19.49 -13.02
N GLY A 383 -45.68 -19.97 -14.05
CA GLY A 383 -45.15 -20.02 -15.42
C GLY A 383 -43.88 -20.87 -15.52
N ASP A 384 -42.77 -20.22 -15.88
CA ASP A 384 -41.44 -20.83 -16.00
C ASP A 384 -40.59 -20.67 -14.70
N SER A 385 -41.17 -20.13 -13.63
CA SER A 385 -40.50 -19.89 -12.34
C SER A 385 -40.86 -20.98 -11.33
N ILE A 386 -39.86 -21.51 -10.62
CA ILE A 386 -40.03 -22.42 -9.49
C ILE A 386 -39.41 -21.80 -8.24
N THR A 387 -40.24 -21.63 -7.21
CA THR A 387 -39.86 -21.06 -5.92
C THR A 387 -39.92 -22.15 -4.87
N ILE A 388 -38.82 -22.41 -4.16
CA ILE A 388 -38.89 -23.24 -2.94
C ILE A 388 -39.57 -22.41 -1.85
N THR A 389 -40.70 -22.88 -1.33
CA THR A 389 -41.46 -22.18 -0.28
C THR A 389 -41.17 -22.73 1.12
N GLU A 390 -40.78 -24.00 1.24
CA GLU A 390 -40.40 -24.61 2.51
C GLU A 390 -39.43 -25.79 2.31
N TYR A 391 -38.47 -25.97 3.20
CA TYR A 391 -37.65 -27.18 3.33
C TYR A 391 -38.06 -27.92 4.61
N THR A 392 -38.66 -29.10 4.44
CA THR A 392 -39.21 -29.93 5.53
C THR A 392 -38.22 -30.96 6.06
N GLY A 393 -37.03 -31.01 5.47
CA GLY A 393 -36.04 -32.04 5.75
C GLY A 393 -35.20 -31.79 6.99
N SER A 394 -34.31 -32.73 7.30
CA SER A 394 -33.43 -32.65 8.47
C SER A 394 -31.94 -32.89 8.17
N ALA A 395 -31.58 -32.84 6.89
CA ALA A 395 -30.20 -33.04 6.44
C ALA A 395 -29.29 -31.90 6.93
N SER A 396 -28.03 -32.24 7.21
CA SER A 396 -27.02 -31.23 7.53
C SER A 396 -26.44 -30.55 6.29
N SER A 397 -26.55 -31.16 5.13
CA SER A 397 -26.15 -30.56 3.85
C SER A 397 -27.28 -30.71 2.86
N VAL A 398 -27.66 -29.60 2.22
CA VAL A 398 -28.76 -29.56 1.25
C VAL A 398 -28.26 -29.02 -0.08
N THR A 399 -28.63 -29.67 -1.17
CA THR A 399 -28.38 -29.18 -2.53
C THR A 399 -29.72 -28.85 -3.18
N ILE A 400 -29.92 -27.59 -3.52
CA ILE A 400 -31.11 -27.13 -4.24
C ILE A 400 -30.98 -27.62 -5.71
N PRO A 401 -32.02 -28.25 -6.29
CA PRO A 401 -31.95 -28.76 -7.66
C PRO A 401 -31.79 -27.65 -8.72
N ASP A 402 -30.99 -27.94 -9.76
CA ASP A 402 -30.86 -27.08 -10.93
C ASP A 402 -32.24 -26.84 -11.59
N GLY A 403 -32.55 -25.59 -11.91
CA GLY A 403 -33.82 -25.15 -12.50
C GLY A 403 -34.80 -24.54 -11.50
N VAL A 404 -34.54 -24.63 -10.18
CA VAL A 404 -35.18 -23.75 -9.19
C VAL A 404 -34.75 -22.31 -9.44
N THR A 405 -35.69 -21.38 -9.57
CA THR A 405 -35.44 -19.99 -9.96
C THR A 405 -35.38 -19.03 -8.77
N SER A 406 -35.95 -19.39 -7.63
CA SER A 406 -35.85 -18.59 -6.41
C SER A 406 -35.97 -19.42 -5.13
N ILE A 407 -35.40 -18.88 -4.05
CA ILE A 407 -35.62 -19.37 -2.69
C ILE A 407 -36.62 -18.41 -2.05
N GLY A 408 -37.80 -18.90 -1.71
CA GLY A 408 -38.90 -18.10 -1.18
C GLY A 408 -38.65 -17.61 0.25
N ASN A 409 -39.56 -16.77 0.72
CA ASN A 409 -39.52 -16.24 2.07
C ASN A 409 -39.61 -17.38 3.09
N GLU A 410 -38.78 -17.31 4.13
CA GLU A 410 -38.72 -18.31 5.21
C GLU A 410 -38.44 -19.77 4.78
N ALA A 411 -38.03 -20.03 3.53
CA ALA A 411 -37.94 -21.38 2.97
C ALA A 411 -37.11 -22.37 3.78
N PHE A 412 -36.01 -21.94 4.40
CA PHE A 412 -35.13 -22.73 5.27
C PHE A 412 -35.17 -22.23 6.73
N ARG A 413 -36.19 -21.46 7.11
CA ARG A 413 -36.27 -20.86 8.43
C ARG A 413 -36.14 -21.90 9.54
N GLY A 414 -35.21 -21.68 10.45
CA GLY A 414 -35.01 -22.51 11.63
C GLY A 414 -34.37 -23.86 11.36
N CYS A 415 -33.75 -24.08 10.19
CA CYS A 415 -33.01 -25.30 9.86
C CYS A 415 -31.70 -25.41 10.68
N ARG A 416 -31.82 -25.62 11.99
CA ARG A 416 -30.72 -25.56 12.97
C ARG A 416 -29.63 -26.62 12.77
N ARG A 417 -29.88 -27.67 11.98
CA ARG A 417 -28.90 -28.72 11.67
C ARG A 417 -28.15 -28.47 10.36
N LEU A 418 -28.63 -27.55 9.54
CA LEU A 418 -28.04 -27.23 8.23
C LEU A 418 -26.68 -26.58 8.44
N THR A 419 -25.62 -27.24 7.97
CA THR A 419 -24.24 -26.76 7.99
C THR A 419 -23.81 -26.19 6.65
N SER A 420 -24.39 -26.65 5.55
CA SER A 420 -24.10 -26.17 4.20
C SER A 420 -25.32 -26.27 3.28
N VAL A 421 -25.47 -25.28 2.41
CA VAL A 421 -26.45 -25.28 1.32
C VAL A 421 -25.74 -24.99 0.00
N THR A 422 -26.03 -25.77 -1.03
CA THR A 422 -25.59 -25.51 -2.40
C THR A 422 -26.75 -24.90 -3.18
N ILE A 423 -26.56 -23.66 -3.62
CA ILE A 423 -27.53 -22.88 -4.40
C ILE A 423 -27.09 -22.91 -5.87
N PRO A 424 -27.91 -23.38 -6.82
CA PRO A 424 -27.54 -23.49 -8.23
C PRO A 424 -27.66 -22.16 -8.98
N ASP A 425 -26.96 -22.05 -10.12
CA ASP A 425 -26.95 -20.87 -11.01
C ASP A 425 -28.31 -20.55 -11.66
N SER A 426 -29.34 -21.37 -11.43
CA SER A 426 -30.70 -21.06 -11.85
C SER A 426 -31.40 -20.11 -10.88
N VAL A 427 -30.94 -20.02 -9.62
CA VAL A 427 -31.57 -19.19 -8.58
C VAL A 427 -31.22 -17.72 -8.79
N THR A 428 -32.24 -16.88 -8.88
CA THR A 428 -32.12 -15.45 -9.20
C THR A 428 -32.47 -14.52 -8.02
N SER A 429 -33.09 -15.05 -6.97
CA SER A 429 -33.42 -14.30 -5.76
C SER A 429 -33.45 -15.19 -4.52
N ILE A 430 -33.10 -14.60 -3.38
CA ILE A 430 -33.21 -15.18 -2.04
C ILE A 430 -34.19 -14.31 -1.25
N GLY A 431 -35.31 -14.89 -0.82
CA GLY A 431 -36.39 -14.19 -0.16
C GLY A 431 -36.10 -13.76 1.29
N ASP A 432 -37.05 -13.04 1.86
CA ASP A 432 -36.97 -12.53 3.22
C ASP A 432 -36.93 -13.67 4.22
N SER A 433 -36.03 -13.58 5.20
CA SER A 433 -35.86 -14.61 6.23
C SER A 433 -35.60 -16.03 5.69
N ALA A 434 -35.18 -16.19 4.44
CA ALA A 434 -35.02 -17.48 3.77
C ALA A 434 -34.22 -18.49 4.60
N PHE A 435 -33.11 -18.10 5.21
CA PHE A 435 -32.26 -18.92 6.08
C PHE A 435 -32.29 -18.45 7.54
N TYR A 436 -33.33 -17.74 7.95
CA TYR A 436 -33.46 -17.17 9.29
C TYR A 436 -33.23 -18.24 10.38
N THR A 437 -32.27 -18.02 11.27
CA THR A 437 -31.86 -18.90 12.38
C THR A 437 -31.38 -20.30 11.98
N CYS A 438 -30.76 -20.43 10.79
CA CYS A 438 -29.93 -21.60 10.44
C CYS A 438 -28.62 -21.61 11.22
N LYS A 439 -28.70 -21.78 12.54
CA LYS A 439 -27.58 -21.53 13.48
C LYS A 439 -26.29 -22.30 13.21
N SER A 440 -26.37 -23.46 12.56
CA SER A 440 -25.22 -24.31 12.25
C SER A 440 -24.61 -24.04 10.87
N LEU A 441 -25.20 -23.15 10.06
CA LEU A 441 -24.74 -22.88 8.70
C LEU A 441 -23.37 -22.21 8.77
N THR A 442 -22.33 -22.89 8.30
CA THR A 442 -20.94 -22.39 8.40
C THR A 442 -20.49 -21.61 7.18
N SER A 443 -21.07 -21.92 6.02
CA SER A 443 -20.74 -21.28 4.75
C SER A 443 -21.93 -21.34 3.80
N VAL A 444 -22.11 -20.28 3.02
CA VAL A 444 -23.04 -20.23 1.89
C VAL A 444 -22.32 -19.60 0.71
N THR A 445 -22.47 -20.22 -0.47
CA THR A 445 -22.03 -19.62 -1.73
C THR A 445 -23.28 -19.09 -2.44
N ILE A 446 -23.31 -17.77 -2.64
CA ILE A 446 -24.38 -17.10 -3.38
C ILE A 446 -23.93 -17.06 -4.85
N PRO A 447 -24.63 -17.71 -5.80
CA PRO A 447 -24.19 -17.80 -7.19
C PRO A 447 -24.38 -16.47 -7.93
N ASP A 448 -23.62 -16.28 -9.01
CA ASP A 448 -23.64 -15.07 -9.85
C ASP A 448 -24.97 -14.83 -10.59
N SER A 449 -25.94 -15.73 -10.46
CA SER A 449 -27.30 -15.56 -10.95
C SER A 449 -28.21 -14.76 -10.00
N VAL A 450 -27.87 -14.67 -8.71
CA VAL A 450 -28.71 -14.01 -7.69
C VAL A 450 -28.63 -12.49 -7.82
N THR A 451 -29.79 -11.86 -7.98
CA THR A 451 -29.92 -10.40 -8.16
C THR A 451 -30.42 -9.69 -6.92
N SER A 452 -31.06 -10.39 -5.98
CA SER A 452 -31.60 -9.83 -4.73
C SER A 452 -31.48 -10.76 -3.54
N ILE A 453 -31.22 -10.17 -2.36
CA ILE A 453 -31.20 -10.83 -1.05
C ILE A 453 -32.19 -10.09 -0.14
N GLY A 454 -33.20 -10.80 0.35
CA GLY A 454 -34.29 -10.23 1.16
C GLY A 454 -33.89 -9.77 2.55
N ASP A 455 -34.85 -9.14 3.24
CA ASP A 455 -34.72 -8.71 4.63
C ASP A 455 -34.46 -9.91 5.53
N HIS A 456 -33.48 -9.80 6.43
CA HIS A 456 -33.17 -10.86 7.40
C HIS A 456 -32.84 -12.24 6.77
N ALA A 457 -32.48 -12.30 5.48
CA ALA A 457 -32.33 -13.54 4.73
C ALA A 457 -31.41 -14.57 5.40
N PHE A 458 -30.34 -14.14 6.06
CA PHE A 458 -29.41 -15.00 6.82
C PHE A 458 -29.35 -14.64 8.29
N PHE A 459 -30.34 -13.93 8.82
CA PHE A 459 -30.36 -13.50 10.21
C PHE A 459 -30.17 -14.69 11.17
N GLY A 460 -29.27 -14.58 12.14
CA GLY A 460 -29.08 -15.62 13.16
C GLY A 460 -28.39 -16.89 12.67
N CYS A 461 -27.67 -16.84 11.55
CA CYS A 461 -26.77 -17.90 11.11
C CYS A 461 -25.47 -17.87 11.94
N ASN A 462 -25.58 -18.22 13.22
CA ASN A 462 -24.53 -18.05 14.25
C ASN A 462 -23.18 -18.74 13.98
N SER A 463 -23.10 -19.67 13.03
CA SER A 463 -21.85 -20.34 12.67
C SER A 463 -21.23 -19.83 11.38
N LEU A 464 -21.88 -18.89 10.69
CA LEU A 464 -21.41 -18.35 9.42
C LEU A 464 -20.23 -17.42 9.68
N THR A 465 -19.06 -17.72 9.10
CA THR A 465 -17.82 -16.97 9.38
C THR A 465 -17.51 -15.91 8.32
N SER A 466 -17.93 -16.15 7.08
CA SER A 466 -17.76 -15.21 5.96
C SER A 466 -18.83 -15.44 4.90
N VAL A 467 -19.18 -14.40 4.14
CA VAL A 467 -20.06 -14.48 2.98
C VAL A 467 -19.53 -13.59 1.85
N THR A 468 -19.75 -13.96 0.59
CA THR A 468 -19.41 -13.14 -0.58
C THR A 468 -20.69 -12.75 -1.32
N ILE A 469 -20.85 -11.46 -1.59
CA ILE A 469 -21.90 -10.89 -2.44
C ILE A 469 -21.39 -10.87 -3.89
N PRO A 470 -22.01 -11.59 -4.84
CA PRO A 470 -21.56 -11.67 -6.23
C PRO A 470 -21.87 -10.40 -7.02
N ASP A 471 -21.30 -10.27 -8.23
CA ASP A 471 -21.40 -9.08 -9.09
C ASP A 471 -22.85 -8.71 -9.46
N SER A 472 -23.73 -9.70 -9.52
CA SER A 472 -25.11 -9.58 -9.98
C SER A 472 -26.09 -9.09 -8.93
N VAL A 473 -25.74 -9.09 -7.64
CA VAL A 473 -26.65 -8.63 -6.58
C VAL A 473 -26.79 -7.11 -6.67
N THR A 474 -28.01 -6.66 -6.93
CA THR A 474 -28.38 -5.25 -7.09
C THR A 474 -29.22 -4.71 -5.92
N SER A 475 -29.79 -5.61 -5.11
CA SER A 475 -30.61 -5.24 -3.94
C SER A 475 -30.34 -6.16 -2.74
N ILE A 476 -30.21 -5.55 -1.56
CA ILE A 476 -30.04 -6.23 -0.27
C ILE A 476 -30.97 -5.57 0.76
N GLY A 477 -31.75 -6.38 1.46
CA GLY A 477 -32.66 -5.97 2.54
C GLY A 477 -32.00 -5.39 3.79
N GLY A 478 -32.79 -5.08 4.82
CA GLY A 478 -32.36 -4.72 6.17
C GLY A 478 -31.92 -5.94 6.98
N GLY A 479 -30.86 -5.80 7.77
CA GLY A 479 -30.32 -6.87 8.63
C GLY A 479 -30.06 -8.22 7.93
N PRO A 480 -29.54 -8.28 6.68
CA PRO A 480 -29.44 -9.54 5.93
C PRO A 480 -28.58 -10.59 6.63
N PHE A 481 -27.60 -10.15 7.44
CA PHE A 481 -26.68 -10.99 8.21
C PHE A 481 -26.64 -10.63 9.69
N ALA A 482 -27.70 -9.98 10.19
CA ALA A 482 -27.80 -9.59 11.59
C ALA A 482 -27.88 -10.81 12.52
N THR A 483 -27.29 -10.72 13.70
CA THR A 483 -27.13 -11.80 14.69
C THR A 483 -26.30 -13.00 14.23
N CYS A 484 -25.43 -12.80 13.23
CA CYS A 484 -24.40 -13.77 12.83
C CYS A 484 -23.12 -13.52 13.63
N ASP A 485 -23.13 -13.90 14.91
CA ASP A 485 -22.09 -13.62 15.91
C ASP A 485 -20.67 -14.14 15.58
N GLN A 486 -20.51 -15.13 14.71
CA GLN A 486 -19.21 -15.60 14.21
C GLN A 486 -18.78 -14.98 12.87
N LEU A 487 -19.62 -14.15 12.25
CA LEU A 487 -19.31 -13.52 10.97
C LEU A 487 -18.21 -12.48 11.17
N THR A 488 -17.04 -12.69 10.58
CA THR A 488 -15.90 -11.78 10.72
C THR A 488 -15.77 -10.82 9.53
N GLU A 489 -16.34 -11.19 8.38
CA GLU A 489 -16.27 -10.39 7.15
C GLU A 489 -17.44 -10.66 6.20
N ILE A 490 -17.88 -9.61 5.52
CA ILE A 490 -18.75 -9.66 4.34
C ILE A 490 -17.92 -9.18 3.16
N ARG A 491 -17.70 -10.02 2.16
CA ARG A 491 -16.97 -9.70 0.93
C ARG A 491 -17.94 -9.30 -0.16
N VAL A 492 -17.48 -8.49 -1.10
CA VAL A 492 -18.22 -8.14 -2.31
C VAL A 492 -17.30 -8.37 -3.50
N SER A 493 -17.79 -9.05 -4.54
CA SER A 493 -17.04 -9.29 -5.77
C SER A 493 -16.70 -7.99 -6.49
N ALA A 494 -15.53 -7.93 -7.13
CA ALA A 494 -14.96 -6.69 -7.65
C ALA A 494 -15.78 -6.04 -8.78
N GLY A 495 -16.66 -6.79 -9.45
CA GLY A 495 -17.54 -6.30 -10.50
C GLY A 495 -18.91 -5.83 -10.01
N ASN A 496 -19.23 -5.96 -8.71
CA ASN A 496 -20.50 -5.49 -8.17
C ASN A 496 -20.55 -3.95 -8.19
N THR A 497 -21.53 -3.40 -8.90
CA THR A 497 -21.70 -1.94 -9.09
C THR A 497 -22.63 -1.29 -8.05
N HIS A 498 -23.26 -2.07 -7.17
CA HIS A 498 -24.29 -1.63 -6.23
C HIS A 498 -23.85 -1.66 -4.76
N PHE A 499 -22.92 -2.55 -4.41
CA PHE A 499 -22.39 -2.73 -3.06
C PHE A 499 -20.88 -2.73 -3.06
N LYS A 500 -20.29 -2.51 -1.89
CA LYS A 500 -18.85 -2.70 -1.66
C LYS A 500 -18.60 -3.19 -0.24
N SER A 501 -17.45 -3.84 -0.06
CA SER A 501 -16.92 -4.16 1.25
C SER A 501 -15.73 -3.27 1.56
N VAL A 502 -15.72 -2.65 2.74
CA VAL A 502 -14.57 -1.92 3.26
C VAL A 502 -14.19 -2.56 4.58
N ASP A 503 -13.00 -3.16 4.64
CA ASP A 503 -12.53 -3.92 5.82
C ASP A 503 -13.55 -4.98 6.31
N GLY A 504 -14.21 -5.67 5.37
CA GLY A 504 -15.22 -6.68 5.69
C GLY A 504 -16.58 -6.13 6.13
N ILE A 505 -16.78 -4.81 6.15
CA ILE A 505 -18.05 -4.15 6.46
C ILE A 505 -18.78 -3.81 5.16
N LEU A 506 -20.09 -4.06 5.12
CA LEU A 506 -20.91 -3.91 3.93
C LEU A 506 -21.49 -2.49 3.79
N PHE A 507 -21.31 -1.90 2.60
CA PHE A 507 -21.85 -0.59 2.22
C PHE A 507 -22.54 -0.66 0.85
N THR A 508 -23.32 0.37 0.51
CA THR A 508 -23.64 0.69 -0.89
C THR A 508 -22.36 1.07 -1.65
N ALA A 509 -22.31 0.83 -2.97
CA ALA A 509 -21.13 1.10 -3.79
C ALA A 509 -20.67 2.57 -3.70
N ASP A 510 -21.61 3.51 -3.63
CA ASP A 510 -21.34 4.94 -3.44
C ASP A 510 -20.85 5.30 -2.02
N GLY A 511 -20.89 4.36 -1.07
CA GLY A 511 -20.51 4.54 0.33
C GLY A 511 -21.47 5.37 1.17
N LYS A 512 -22.64 5.74 0.65
CA LYS A 512 -23.60 6.60 1.36
C LYS A 512 -24.42 5.87 2.42
N THR A 513 -24.49 4.54 2.37
CA THR A 513 -25.24 3.74 3.35
C THR A 513 -24.35 2.67 3.94
N LEU A 514 -24.23 2.65 5.27
CA LEU A 514 -23.62 1.54 6.00
C LEU A 514 -24.70 0.48 6.25
N ILE A 515 -24.51 -0.71 5.68
CA ILE A 515 -25.54 -1.77 5.64
C ILE A 515 -25.37 -2.75 6.80
N GLN A 516 -24.16 -3.29 7.00
CA GLN A 516 -23.93 -4.29 8.04
C GLN A 516 -22.46 -4.34 8.46
N VAL A 517 -22.22 -4.20 9.77
CA VAL A 517 -20.97 -4.52 10.45
C VAL A 517 -21.06 -5.97 10.97
N PRO A 518 -20.09 -6.84 10.65
CA PRO A 518 -20.07 -8.20 11.18
C PRO A 518 -19.80 -8.22 12.69
N GLU A 519 -20.65 -8.89 13.46
CA GLU A 519 -20.51 -9.01 14.93
C GLU A 519 -19.21 -9.70 15.36
N GLY A 520 -18.81 -10.76 14.63
CA GLY A 520 -17.58 -11.50 14.87
C GLY A 520 -16.31 -10.71 14.58
N LYS A 521 -16.41 -9.53 13.96
CA LYS A 521 -15.28 -8.59 13.81
C LYS A 521 -14.81 -8.05 15.16
N ASN A 522 -15.64 -8.10 16.20
CA ASN A 522 -15.29 -7.74 17.59
C ASN A 522 -14.66 -6.34 17.72
N LEU A 523 -15.18 -5.37 16.97
CA LEU A 523 -14.73 -3.98 17.05
C LEU A 523 -14.93 -3.42 18.45
N THR A 524 -13.91 -2.76 18.99
CA THR A 524 -13.99 -2.03 20.27
C THR A 524 -14.29 -0.55 20.08
N GLU A 525 -13.88 0.01 18.95
CA GLU A 525 -14.17 1.37 18.51
C GLU A 525 -14.39 1.37 17.01
N TYR A 526 -15.20 2.32 16.51
CA TYR A 526 -15.42 2.47 15.08
C TYR A 526 -15.79 3.91 14.72
N THR A 527 -15.16 4.46 13.69
CA THR A 527 -15.52 5.74 13.09
C THR A 527 -16.26 5.49 11.78
N ILE A 528 -17.52 5.87 11.73
CA ILE A 528 -18.31 5.78 10.49
C ILE A 528 -17.72 6.80 9.49
N PRO A 529 -17.43 6.41 8.23
CA PRO A 529 -16.83 7.34 7.26
C PRO A 529 -17.72 8.55 6.95
N ASP A 530 -17.12 9.74 6.78
CA ASP A 530 -17.81 11.02 6.55
C ASP A 530 -18.70 11.07 5.29
N ARG A 531 -18.64 10.07 4.41
CA ARG A 531 -19.53 9.98 3.23
C ARG A 531 -20.86 9.28 3.54
N VAL A 532 -20.96 8.59 4.67
CA VAL A 532 -22.16 7.84 5.05
C VAL A 532 -23.27 8.82 5.43
N MET A 533 -24.37 8.78 4.69
CA MET A 533 -25.55 9.61 4.95
C MET A 533 -26.59 8.89 5.80
N SER A 534 -26.56 7.55 5.86
CA SER A 534 -27.51 6.76 6.65
C SER A 534 -26.86 5.49 7.22
N VAL A 535 -27.21 5.20 8.48
CA VAL A 535 -26.89 3.92 9.14
C VAL A 535 -28.12 3.04 9.02
N LYS A 536 -28.04 1.95 8.24
CA LYS A 536 -29.21 1.10 7.94
C LYS A 536 -29.69 0.35 9.19
N GLU A 537 -30.91 -0.18 9.11
CA GLU A 537 -31.48 -1.07 10.12
C GLU A 537 -30.53 -2.21 10.49
N GLN A 538 -30.34 -2.41 11.81
CA GLN A 538 -29.51 -3.47 12.41
C GLN A 538 -28.03 -3.47 11.98
N ALA A 539 -27.52 -2.33 11.50
CA ALA A 539 -26.16 -2.23 10.98
C ALA A 539 -25.06 -2.66 11.97
N PHE A 540 -25.16 -2.29 13.25
CA PHE A 540 -24.24 -2.63 14.34
C PHE A 540 -24.89 -3.53 15.40
N VAL A 541 -25.97 -4.23 15.04
CA VAL A 541 -26.69 -5.09 15.99
C VAL A 541 -25.73 -6.05 16.69
N MET A 542 -25.85 -6.15 18.02
CA MET A 542 -25.09 -7.08 18.85
C MET A 542 -23.55 -6.97 18.71
N CYS A 543 -23.02 -5.81 18.28
CA CYS A 543 -21.60 -5.49 18.41
C CYS A 543 -21.21 -5.29 19.88
N LYS A 544 -21.24 -6.37 20.67
CA LYS A 544 -21.10 -6.36 22.13
C LYS A 544 -19.75 -5.87 22.64
N SER A 545 -18.72 -5.89 21.80
CA SER A 545 -17.38 -5.39 22.15
C SER A 545 -17.23 -3.89 21.92
N LEU A 546 -18.17 -3.25 21.21
CA LEU A 546 -18.08 -1.85 20.81
C LEU A 546 -18.29 -0.96 22.04
N THR A 547 -17.26 -0.19 22.39
CA THR A 547 -17.27 0.75 23.52
C THR A 547 -17.51 2.19 23.09
N SER A 548 -17.14 2.54 21.86
CA SER A 548 -17.35 3.87 21.28
C SER A 548 -17.66 3.77 19.79
N VAL A 549 -18.51 4.67 19.30
CA VAL A 549 -18.75 4.87 17.88
C VAL A 549 -18.77 6.36 17.58
N THR A 550 -18.08 6.77 16.52
CA THR A 550 -18.13 8.14 16.00
C THR A 550 -19.08 8.17 14.81
N ILE A 551 -20.16 8.94 14.92
CA ILE A 551 -21.13 9.19 13.86
C ILE A 551 -20.80 10.57 13.25
N PRO A 552 -20.50 10.67 11.94
CA PRO A 552 -20.12 11.94 11.32
C PRO A 552 -21.33 12.81 11.00
N ASP A 553 -21.09 14.12 10.81
CA ASP A 553 -22.10 15.15 10.50
C ASP A 553 -22.75 15.00 9.11
N SER A 554 -22.35 13.99 8.34
CA SER A 554 -23.05 13.64 7.10
C SER A 554 -24.23 12.70 7.33
N VAL A 555 -24.29 12.01 8.47
CA VAL A 555 -25.38 11.08 8.78
C VAL A 555 -26.63 11.88 9.11
N THR A 556 -27.69 11.65 8.34
CA THR A 556 -28.99 12.31 8.54
C THR A 556 -30.03 11.41 9.18
N SER A 557 -29.80 10.09 9.21
CA SER A 557 -30.73 9.12 9.79
C SER A 557 -30.02 7.89 10.38
N ILE A 558 -30.51 7.46 11.53
CA ILE A 558 -30.09 6.23 12.22
C ILE A 558 -31.26 5.24 12.16
N GLY A 559 -31.08 4.10 11.50
CA GLY A 559 -32.14 3.12 11.25
C GLY A 559 -32.60 2.32 12.47
N ASN A 560 -33.68 1.56 12.29
CA ASN A 560 -34.27 0.70 13.32
C ASN A 560 -33.24 -0.29 13.87
N GLY A 561 -33.13 -0.42 15.19
CA GLY A 561 -32.20 -1.34 15.83
C GLY A 561 -30.73 -1.18 15.41
N ALA A 562 -30.32 -0.03 14.87
CA ALA A 562 -28.99 0.15 14.27
C ALA A 562 -27.85 -0.25 15.22
N PHE A 563 -27.96 0.05 16.52
CA PHE A 563 -27.03 -0.29 17.59
C PHE A 563 -27.67 -1.21 18.65
N LEU A 564 -28.71 -1.96 18.26
CA LEU A 564 -29.45 -2.85 19.15
C LEU A 564 -28.49 -3.80 19.88
N ARG A 565 -28.49 -3.76 21.22
CA ARG A 565 -27.68 -4.61 22.11
C ARG A 565 -26.16 -4.47 21.90
N CYS A 566 -25.68 -3.28 21.58
CA CYS A 566 -24.28 -2.89 21.77
C CYS A 566 -23.97 -2.72 23.27
N GLU A 567 -23.96 -3.82 24.02
CA GLU A 567 -24.01 -3.82 25.49
C GLU A 567 -22.82 -3.11 26.17
N SER A 568 -21.68 -2.95 25.48
CA SER A 568 -20.48 -2.26 26.01
C SER A 568 -20.36 -0.79 25.59
N LEU A 569 -21.29 -0.26 24.78
CA LEU A 569 -21.21 1.10 24.27
C LEU A 569 -21.39 2.09 25.43
N THR A 570 -20.38 2.90 25.73
CA THR A 570 -20.40 3.81 26.90
C THR A 570 -20.79 5.24 26.54
N SER A 571 -20.57 5.65 25.29
CA SER A 571 -20.87 7.00 24.81
C SER A 571 -21.17 6.97 23.32
N VAL A 572 -22.16 7.75 22.91
CA VAL A 572 -22.45 8.06 21.51
C VAL A 572 -22.78 9.55 21.42
N THR A 573 -22.19 10.23 20.44
CA THR A 573 -22.56 11.61 20.09
C THR A 573 -23.46 11.55 18.86
N ILE A 574 -24.66 12.13 18.97
CA ILE A 574 -25.57 12.28 17.83
C ILE A 574 -25.28 13.65 17.19
N PRO A 575 -24.84 13.71 15.93
CA PRO A 575 -24.51 14.99 15.30
C PRO A 575 -25.75 15.78 14.88
N ASP A 576 -25.62 17.11 14.77
CA ASP A 576 -26.70 18.06 14.42
C ASP A 576 -27.31 17.83 13.03
N SER A 577 -26.68 16.99 12.21
CA SER A 577 -27.22 16.56 10.92
C SER A 577 -28.31 15.51 11.03
N VAL A 578 -28.38 14.78 12.15
CA VAL A 578 -29.35 13.70 12.34
C VAL A 578 -30.73 14.29 12.53
N THR A 579 -31.68 13.79 11.74
CA THR A 579 -33.08 14.23 11.76
C THR A 579 -34.03 13.17 12.31
N SER A 580 -33.60 11.90 12.33
CA SER A 580 -34.40 10.77 12.79
C SER A 580 -33.56 9.66 13.42
N ILE A 581 -34.08 9.10 14.52
CA ILE A 581 -33.55 7.92 15.22
C ILE A 581 -34.62 6.84 15.19
N GLY A 582 -34.32 5.67 14.63
CA GLY A 582 -35.29 4.60 14.41
C GLY A 582 -35.70 3.84 15.67
N ASN A 583 -36.74 3.01 15.53
CA ASN A 583 -37.27 2.18 16.62
C ASN A 583 -36.19 1.27 17.19
N GLY A 584 -36.06 1.25 18.51
CA GLY A 584 -35.07 0.43 19.21
C GLY A 584 -33.61 0.67 18.80
N ALA A 585 -33.27 1.81 18.18
CA ALA A 585 -31.95 2.08 17.61
C ALA A 585 -30.80 1.78 18.58
N PHE A 586 -30.92 2.10 19.87
CA PHE A 586 -29.95 1.84 20.94
C PHE A 586 -30.52 0.95 22.04
N PHE A 587 -31.56 0.16 21.75
CA PHE A 587 -32.19 -0.70 22.74
C PHE A 587 -31.19 -1.70 23.32
N GLY A 588 -31.11 -1.79 24.65
CA GLY A 588 -30.21 -2.73 25.33
C GLY A 588 -28.73 -2.34 25.32
N CYS A 589 -28.39 -1.08 25.03
CA CYS A 589 -27.05 -0.51 25.21
C CYS A 589 -26.75 -0.27 26.71
N LYS A 590 -26.64 -1.34 27.49
CA LYS A 590 -26.61 -1.32 28.96
C LYS A 590 -25.49 -0.51 29.62
N SER A 591 -24.41 -0.21 28.89
CA SER A 591 -23.28 0.59 29.39
C SER A 591 -23.42 2.08 29.05
N LEU A 592 -24.42 2.45 28.25
CA LEU A 592 -24.63 3.82 27.82
C LEU A 592 -25.33 4.57 28.95
N THR A 593 -24.64 5.52 29.57
CA THR A 593 -25.18 6.26 30.72
C THR A 593 -25.84 7.58 30.33
N SER A 594 -25.52 8.08 29.14
CA SER A 594 -26.11 9.32 28.64
C SER A 594 -25.98 9.47 27.14
N VAL A 595 -26.84 10.29 26.56
CA VAL A 595 -26.73 10.75 25.17
C VAL A 595 -27.14 12.22 25.08
N THR A 596 -26.47 12.99 24.24
CA THR A 596 -26.94 14.31 23.82
C THR A 596 -27.65 14.15 22.48
N ILE A 597 -28.90 14.59 22.41
CA ILE A 597 -29.73 14.57 21.20
C ILE A 597 -29.96 16.01 20.75
N PRO A 598 -29.51 16.40 19.55
CA PRO A 598 -29.68 17.76 19.04
C PRO A 598 -31.13 18.07 18.65
N ASP A 599 -31.48 19.36 18.58
CA ASP A 599 -32.80 19.87 18.21
C ASP A 599 -33.19 19.55 16.75
N SER A 600 -32.20 19.24 15.91
CA SER A 600 -32.35 18.75 14.55
C SER A 600 -33.10 17.41 14.49
N VAL A 601 -33.07 16.61 15.56
CA VAL A 601 -33.80 15.34 15.64
C VAL A 601 -35.28 15.65 15.83
N THR A 602 -36.06 15.35 14.80
CA THR A 602 -37.51 15.61 14.74
C THR A 602 -38.35 14.35 14.91
N SER A 603 -37.71 13.19 15.07
CA SER A 603 -38.39 11.92 15.31
C SER A 603 -37.46 10.95 16.03
N ILE A 604 -37.95 10.40 17.14
CA ILE A 604 -37.30 9.31 17.87
C ILE A 604 -38.28 8.13 17.94
N GLY A 605 -37.85 6.97 17.45
CA GLY A 605 -38.67 5.78 17.37
C GLY A 605 -38.89 5.09 18.72
N ASP A 606 -39.96 4.30 18.80
CA ASP A 606 -40.36 3.58 20.00
C ASP A 606 -39.20 2.79 20.60
N SER A 607 -39.03 2.90 21.92
CA SER A 607 -37.99 2.18 22.66
C SER A 607 -36.55 2.38 22.17
N ALA A 608 -36.26 3.46 21.41
CA ALA A 608 -34.93 3.77 20.89
C ALA A 608 -33.82 3.66 21.94
N PHE A 609 -34.06 4.04 23.19
CA PHE A 609 -33.08 3.97 24.29
C PHE A 609 -33.53 3.13 25.49
N SER A 610 -34.51 2.23 25.31
CA SER A 610 -34.92 1.35 26.41
C SER A 610 -33.82 0.33 26.75
N GLU A 611 -33.79 -0.14 28.01
CA GLU A 611 -32.75 -1.04 28.53
C GLU A 611 -31.30 -0.49 28.51
N CYS A 612 -31.09 0.83 28.40
CA CYS A 612 -29.77 1.47 28.51
C CYS A 612 -29.20 1.56 29.95
N GLY A 613 -29.91 1.08 30.98
CA GLY A 613 -29.47 1.16 32.38
C GLY A 613 -29.89 2.47 33.06
N SER A 614 -29.06 3.02 33.95
CA SER A 614 -29.27 4.36 34.51
C SER A 614 -28.85 5.38 33.46
N PHE A 615 -29.82 5.99 32.80
CA PHE A 615 -29.60 6.71 31.54
C PHE A 615 -30.24 8.10 31.57
N THR A 616 -29.50 9.11 31.13
CA THR A 616 -29.96 10.50 31.04
C THR A 616 -29.87 11.01 29.59
N ILE A 617 -30.96 11.60 29.09
CA ILE A 617 -30.98 12.29 27.80
C ILE A 617 -30.71 13.77 28.03
N TYR A 618 -29.76 14.34 27.28
CA TYR A 618 -29.51 15.77 27.20
C TYR A 618 -30.10 16.33 25.92
N GLY A 619 -30.85 17.43 25.99
CA GLY A 619 -31.45 18.07 24.82
C GLY A 619 -31.97 19.48 25.10
N GLU A 620 -32.42 20.19 24.07
CA GLU A 620 -33.05 21.52 24.27
C GLU A 620 -34.46 21.38 24.87
N VAL A 621 -34.89 22.35 25.67
CA VAL A 621 -36.26 22.40 26.22
C VAL A 621 -37.24 22.61 25.06
N GLY A 622 -38.27 21.77 24.99
CA GLY A 622 -39.28 21.71 23.93
C GLY A 622 -38.88 20.86 22.72
N SER A 623 -37.74 20.17 22.77
CA SER A 623 -37.26 19.30 21.68
C SER A 623 -37.97 17.94 21.66
N GLU A 624 -37.84 17.22 20.54
CA GLU A 624 -38.25 15.81 20.44
C GLU A 624 -37.59 14.94 21.51
N ALA A 625 -36.36 15.27 21.90
CA ALA A 625 -35.63 14.56 22.94
C ALA A 625 -36.27 14.69 24.32
N GLU A 626 -36.79 15.88 24.67
CA GLU A 626 -37.54 16.09 25.92
C GLU A 626 -38.84 15.29 25.90
N MET A 627 -39.62 15.39 24.81
CA MET A 627 -40.89 14.66 24.67
C MET A 627 -40.69 13.14 24.74
N TYR A 628 -39.69 12.61 24.05
CA TYR A 628 -39.35 11.19 24.10
C TYR A 628 -38.93 10.74 25.49
N ALA A 629 -38.11 11.53 26.19
CA ALA A 629 -37.69 11.22 27.56
C ALA A 629 -38.88 11.19 28.54
N GLU A 630 -39.83 12.14 28.40
CA GLU A 630 -41.06 12.16 29.19
C GLU A 630 -41.94 10.93 28.94
N ASP A 631 -42.15 10.55 27.68
CA ASP A 631 -43.00 9.41 27.29
C ASP A 631 -42.44 8.06 27.76
N GLU A 632 -41.11 7.88 27.70
CA GLU A 632 -40.43 6.63 28.11
C GLU A 632 -40.03 6.63 29.60
N GLY A 633 -40.24 7.73 30.32
CA GLY A 633 -39.88 7.88 31.73
C GLY A 633 -38.36 7.87 31.97
N ILE A 634 -37.59 8.46 31.06
CA ILE A 634 -36.13 8.60 31.10
C ILE A 634 -35.77 9.96 31.72
N ASP A 635 -34.68 10.03 32.50
CA ASP A 635 -34.21 11.30 33.06
C ASP A 635 -33.77 12.25 31.93
N PHE A 636 -34.22 13.51 31.98
CA PHE A 636 -33.89 14.55 31.00
C PHE A 636 -33.17 15.74 31.65
N GLU A 637 -32.09 16.21 31.03
CA GLU A 637 -31.37 17.41 31.42
C GLU A 637 -31.26 18.42 30.27
N ALA A 638 -31.71 19.65 30.51
CA ALA A 638 -31.69 20.71 29.51
C ALA A 638 -30.27 21.19 29.18
N VAL A 639 -29.93 21.25 27.90
CA VAL A 639 -28.74 21.94 27.39
C VAL A 639 -29.11 23.31 26.82
N ALA A 640 -28.19 24.29 26.94
CA ALA A 640 -28.42 25.63 26.42
C ALA A 640 -28.41 25.60 24.87
N PRO A 641 -29.26 26.42 24.21
CA PRO A 641 -29.41 26.36 22.76
C PRO A 641 -28.12 26.74 22.02
N ALA A 642 -27.75 25.94 21.02
CA ALA A 642 -26.51 26.08 20.26
C ALA A 642 -26.41 27.43 19.50
N SER A 643 -27.53 28.13 19.31
CA SER A 643 -27.59 29.43 18.59
C SER A 643 -27.32 30.68 19.44
N ALA A 644 -27.07 30.56 20.75
CA ALA A 644 -26.75 31.69 21.60
C ALA A 644 -25.23 31.93 21.72
N ALA A 645 -24.68 32.66 20.75
CA ALA A 645 -23.50 33.55 20.83
C ALA A 645 -22.38 33.25 21.86
N LYS A 646 -21.18 32.93 21.35
CA LYS A 646 -19.82 33.35 21.78
C LYS A 646 -19.65 33.77 23.26
N PRO A 647 -18.81 33.09 24.08
CA PRO A 647 -18.53 33.62 25.40
C PRO A 647 -17.54 34.78 25.29
N ALA A 648 -18.01 35.98 25.63
CA ALA A 648 -17.17 37.04 26.17
C ALA A 648 -17.86 37.64 27.39
N SER A 649 -17.52 37.11 28.58
CA SER A 649 -17.34 37.87 29.83
C SER A 649 -17.25 36.91 31.02
N THR A 650 -16.04 36.88 31.58
CA THR A 650 -15.53 36.21 32.78
C THR A 650 -16.35 36.36 34.06
N THR A 651 -16.54 35.26 34.79
CA THR A 651 -16.56 35.28 36.26
C THR A 651 -15.20 34.82 36.79
N GLU A 652 -14.74 35.38 37.90
CA GLU A 652 -13.42 35.11 38.50
C GLU A 652 -13.21 33.62 38.84
N VAL A 653 -14.32 32.91 39.09
CA VAL A 653 -14.40 31.47 39.35
C VAL A 653 -13.98 30.63 38.12
N SER A 654 -14.34 31.02 36.89
CA SER A 654 -13.98 30.24 35.68
C SER A 654 -12.49 30.30 35.36
N ARG A 655 -11.82 31.45 35.63
CA ARG A 655 -10.37 31.58 35.44
C ARG A 655 -9.56 30.80 36.47
N GLU A 656 -10.06 30.63 37.69
CA GLU A 656 -9.39 29.81 38.70
C GLU A 656 -9.48 28.32 38.34
N VAL A 657 -10.64 27.85 37.89
CA VAL A 657 -10.84 26.48 37.37
C VAL A 657 -9.95 26.21 36.16
N LEU A 658 -9.90 27.14 35.18
CA LEU A 658 -9.02 27.03 34.01
C LEU A 658 -7.54 26.89 34.44
N ARG A 659 -7.05 27.75 35.34
CA ARG A 659 -5.66 27.68 35.84
C ARG A 659 -5.39 26.38 36.59
N ALA A 660 -6.35 25.90 37.39
CA ALA A 660 -6.23 24.63 38.09
C ALA A 660 -6.13 23.45 37.11
N THR A 661 -6.95 23.43 36.06
CA THR A 661 -6.92 22.39 35.02
C THR A 661 -5.65 22.46 34.17
N LEU A 662 -5.19 23.67 33.82
CA LEU A 662 -3.92 23.86 33.10
C LEU A 662 -2.73 23.32 33.90
N LYS A 663 -2.72 23.59 35.21
CA LYS A 663 -1.70 23.09 36.14
C LYS A 663 -1.81 21.58 36.36
N LYS A 664 -3.02 21.02 36.45
CA LYS A 664 -3.27 19.57 36.56
C LYS A 664 -2.61 18.81 35.41
N TRP A 665 -2.76 19.33 34.19
CA TRP A 665 -2.17 18.74 33.00
C TRP A 665 -0.72 19.16 32.74
N LYS A 666 -0.07 19.91 33.66
CA LYS A 666 1.33 20.34 33.51
C LYS A 666 1.60 21.15 32.23
N PHE A 667 0.65 22.01 31.87
CA PHE A 667 0.85 23.00 30.81
C PHE A 667 1.59 24.23 31.34
N GLU A 668 2.63 24.66 30.62
CA GLU A 668 3.12 26.03 30.64
C GLU A 668 2.25 26.84 29.65
N TYR A 669 1.84 28.04 30.07
CA TYR A 669 0.91 28.87 29.29
C TYR A 669 1.14 30.36 29.53
N THR A 670 0.68 31.18 28.59
CA THR A 670 0.64 32.64 28.70
C THR A 670 -0.79 33.15 28.62
N ILE A 671 -1.11 34.23 29.34
CA ILE A 671 -2.39 34.92 29.24
C ILE A 671 -2.11 36.35 28.77
N ASP A 672 -2.69 36.73 27.63
CA ASP A 672 -2.67 38.09 27.09
C ASP A 672 -4.09 38.54 26.77
N GLY A 673 -4.65 39.40 27.62
CA GLY A 673 -6.08 39.74 27.59
C GLY A 673 -6.97 38.52 27.81
N ASP A 674 -7.79 38.19 26.81
CA ASP A 674 -8.64 37.00 26.78
C ASP A 674 -7.99 35.80 26.07
N SER A 675 -6.79 35.98 25.50
CA SER A 675 -6.05 34.91 24.84
C SER A 675 -5.27 34.09 25.87
N VAL A 676 -5.46 32.77 25.84
CA VAL A 676 -4.73 31.79 26.65
C VAL A 676 -4.02 30.83 25.71
N THR A 677 -2.68 30.92 25.69
CA THR A 677 -1.84 30.11 24.80
C THR A 677 -1.08 29.07 25.60
N ILE A 678 -1.23 27.78 25.26
CA ILE A 678 -0.33 26.74 25.79
C ILE A 678 1.01 26.88 25.08
N THR A 679 2.09 27.14 25.83
CA THR A 679 3.44 27.29 25.28
C THR A 679 4.25 26.01 25.37
N LYS A 680 3.91 25.12 26.31
CA LYS A 680 4.58 23.82 26.49
C LYS A 680 3.75 22.84 27.33
N TYR A 681 3.76 21.57 26.98
CA TYR A 681 3.29 20.47 27.80
C TYR A 681 4.49 19.72 28.38
N THR A 682 4.49 19.54 29.71
CA THR A 682 5.58 18.86 30.44
C THR A 682 5.10 17.57 31.12
N GLY A 683 3.88 17.14 30.81
CA GLY A 683 3.32 15.89 31.30
C GLY A 683 3.78 14.67 30.50
N SER A 684 3.30 13.52 30.94
CA SER A 684 3.63 12.20 30.39
C SER A 684 2.39 11.32 30.23
N ALA A 685 1.19 11.91 30.31
CA ALA A 685 -0.06 11.19 30.09
C ALA A 685 -0.17 10.76 28.62
N SER A 686 -0.82 9.62 28.39
CA SER A 686 -1.11 9.11 27.05
C SER A 686 -2.31 9.80 26.41
N SER A 687 -3.29 10.22 27.21
CA SER A 687 -4.44 11.01 26.74
C SER A 687 -4.46 12.35 27.47
N VAL A 688 -4.57 13.44 26.72
CA VAL A 688 -4.56 14.81 27.27
C VAL A 688 -5.79 15.58 26.82
N THR A 689 -6.47 16.23 27.77
CA THR A 689 -7.59 17.13 27.48
C THR A 689 -7.15 18.59 27.67
N ILE A 690 -7.18 19.37 26.59
CA ILE A 690 -7.00 20.82 26.66
C ILE A 690 -8.32 21.42 27.17
N PRO A 691 -8.31 22.23 28.25
CA PRO A 691 -9.55 22.78 28.81
C PRO A 691 -10.11 23.94 27.98
N ASP A 692 -11.43 24.07 27.99
CA ASP A 692 -12.14 25.22 27.43
C ASP A 692 -11.59 26.55 27.97
N GLY A 693 -11.50 27.54 27.09
CA GLY A 693 -10.89 28.84 27.36
C GLY A 693 -9.42 28.94 26.97
N VAL A 694 -8.78 27.83 26.57
CA VAL A 694 -7.52 27.87 25.81
C VAL A 694 -7.83 28.33 24.39
N THR A 695 -7.20 29.41 23.95
CA THR A 695 -7.45 30.02 22.64
C THR A 695 -6.43 29.62 21.59
N SER A 696 -5.25 29.13 21.98
CA SER A 696 -4.19 28.78 21.02
C SER A 696 -3.23 27.73 21.56
N ILE A 697 -2.73 26.88 20.66
CA ILE A 697 -1.64 25.94 20.94
C ILE A 697 -0.38 26.52 20.32
N GLY A 698 0.57 26.91 21.16
CA GLY A 698 1.78 27.60 20.75
C GLY A 698 2.78 26.71 19.99
N ASN A 699 3.78 27.35 19.40
CA ASN A 699 4.85 26.67 18.68
C ASN A 699 5.53 25.61 19.55
N LYS A 700 5.65 24.38 19.03
CA LYS A 700 6.27 23.24 19.70
C LYS A 700 5.67 22.87 21.07
N ALA A 701 4.44 23.29 21.37
CA ALA A 701 3.82 23.10 22.68
C ALA A 701 3.83 21.63 23.14
N PHE A 702 3.55 20.69 22.26
CA PHE A 702 3.53 19.24 22.48
C PHE A 702 4.66 18.52 21.73
N SER A 703 5.68 19.23 21.21
CA SER A 703 6.71 18.58 20.39
C SER A 703 7.46 17.49 21.17
N LYS A 704 7.69 16.34 20.52
CA LYS A 704 8.37 15.15 21.05
C LYS A 704 7.65 14.48 22.22
N CYS A 705 6.33 14.66 22.36
CA CYS A 705 5.54 13.93 23.36
C CYS A 705 5.29 12.48 22.90
N GLY A 706 6.33 11.65 23.00
CA GLY A 706 6.32 10.27 22.50
C GLY A 706 5.36 9.32 23.22
N SER A 707 4.80 9.68 24.37
CA SER A 707 3.79 8.87 25.07
C SER A 707 2.35 9.24 24.71
N LEU A 708 2.13 10.39 24.07
CA LEU A 708 0.80 10.92 23.79
C LEU A 708 0.16 10.11 22.65
N THR A 709 -0.95 9.44 22.94
CA THR A 709 -1.76 8.66 21.99
C THR A 709 -2.97 9.42 21.50
N SER A 710 -3.54 10.31 22.33
CA SER A 710 -4.69 11.14 21.97
C SER A 710 -4.64 12.51 22.64
N VAL A 711 -5.22 13.51 21.97
CA VAL A 711 -5.42 14.86 22.51
C VAL A 711 -6.81 15.37 22.16
N THR A 712 -7.54 15.86 23.16
CA THR A 712 -8.82 16.56 22.95
C THR A 712 -8.54 18.05 22.89
N ILE A 713 -8.87 18.68 21.76
CA ILE A 713 -8.71 20.12 21.53
C ILE A 713 -10.11 20.75 21.54
N PRO A 714 -10.40 21.72 22.43
CA PRO A 714 -11.72 22.33 22.54
C PRO A 714 -11.97 23.42 21.50
N ASP A 715 -13.23 23.73 21.21
CA ASP A 715 -13.68 24.75 20.24
C ASP A 715 -13.29 26.19 20.62
N SER A 716 -12.73 26.41 21.81
CA SER A 716 -12.13 27.70 22.13
C SER A 716 -10.81 27.93 21.40
N VAL A 717 -10.14 26.89 20.89
CA VAL A 717 -8.83 26.97 20.23
C VAL A 717 -8.98 27.45 18.79
N THR A 718 -8.35 28.58 18.45
CA THR A 718 -8.46 29.18 17.10
C THR A 718 -7.22 29.05 16.23
N SER A 719 -6.09 28.61 16.81
CA SER A 719 -4.83 28.42 16.08
C SER A 719 -3.93 27.32 16.66
N ILE A 720 -3.26 26.59 15.75
CA ILE A 720 -2.24 25.58 16.07
C ILE A 720 -0.89 26.04 15.49
N GLY A 721 0.08 26.30 16.37
CA GLY A 721 1.38 26.85 16.02
C GLY A 721 2.33 25.88 15.32
N ASN A 722 3.45 26.42 14.85
CA ASN A 722 4.49 25.68 14.14
C ASN A 722 5.08 24.56 15.00
N GLY A 723 5.09 23.34 14.48
CA GLY A 723 5.62 22.17 15.17
C GLY A 723 4.86 21.79 16.44
N ALA A 724 3.64 22.28 16.65
CA ALA A 724 2.88 22.12 17.89
C ALA A 724 2.90 20.69 18.43
N PHE A 725 2.64 19.69 17.59
CA PHE A 725 2.64 18.26 17.90
C PHE A 725 3.77 17.49 17.18
N SER A 726 4.80 18.17 16.67
CA SER A 726 5.86 17.50 15.90
C SER A 726 6.58 16.41 16.72
N SER A 727 6.79 15.23 16.13
CA SER A 727 7.39 14.04 16.72
C SER A 727 6.59 13.43 17.88
N CYS A 728 5.26 13.61 17.93
CA CYS A 728 4.37 12.82 18.79
C CYS A 728 4.14 11.44 18.17
N LYS A 729 5.17 10.59 18.17
CA LYS A 729 5.19 9.34 17.40
C LYS A 729 4.06 8.35 17.73
N SER A 730 3.51 8.42 18.94
CA SER A 730 2.44 7.52 19.39
C SER A 730 1.03 8.09 19.19
N LEU A 731 0.89 9.33 18.71
CA LEU A 731 -0.41 9.98 18.53
C LEU A 731 -1.15 9.27 17.40
N THR A 732 -2.28 8.62 17.71
CA THR A 732 -3.03 7.79 16.76
C THR A 732 -4.16 8.56 16.08
N SER A 733 -4.76 9.51 16.79
CA SER A 733 -5.82 10.39 16.26
C SER A 733 -5.73 11.80 16.84
N VAL A 734 -6.21 12.77 16.06
CA VAL A 734 -6.44 14.14 16.50
C VAL A 734 -7.67 14.69 15.79
N THR A 735 -8.61 15.23 16.58
CA THR A 735 -9.73 16.02 16.07
C THR A 735 -9.35 17.49 16.20
N ILE A 736 -9.26 18.19 15.06
CA ILE A 736 -9.01 19.62 15.03
C ILE A 736 -10.38 20.31 15.00
N PRO A 737 -10.72 21.17 15.98
CA PRO A 737 -12.05 21.76 16.07
C PRO A 737 -12.28 22.84 15.01
N ASP A 738 -13.55 23.05 14.64
CA ASP A 738 -13.99 24.01 13.60
C ASP A 738 -13.64 25.47 13.89
N SER A 739 -13.22 25.78 15.11
CA SER A 739 -12.68 27.08 15.47
C SER A 739 -11.28 27.36 14.91
N VAL A 740 -10.52 26.33 14.49
CA VAL A 740 -9.11 26.45 14.07
C VAL A 740 -8.98 26.94 12.63
N THR A 741 -8.47 28.16 12.46
CA THR A 741 -8.38 28.79 11.13
C THR A 741 -7.08 28.51 10.37
N SER A 742 -6.05 27.96 11.04
CA SER A 742 -4.74 27.70 10.44
C SER A 742 -3.97 26.58 11.16
N ILE A 743 -3.25 25.76 10.37
CA ILE A 743 -2.34 24.72 10.83
C ILE A 743 -0.91 25.16 10.49
N GLY A 744 -0.11 25.43 11.52
CA GLY A 744 1.27 25.90 11.37
C GLY A 744 2.22 24.91 10.68
N ASN A 745 3.37 25.41 10.25
CA ASN A 745 4.40 24.61 9.59
C ASN A 745 4.88 23.47 10.51
N GLY A 746 4.87 22.25 10.00
CA GLY A 746 5.29 21.06 10.74
C GLY A 746 4.40 20.69 11.93
N ALA A 747 3.18 21.24 12.05
CA ALA A 747 2.33 21.10 13.23
C ALA A 747 2.20 19.64 13.71
N PHE A 748 2.06 18.68 12.81
CA PHE A 748 1.95 17.24 13.08
C PHE A 748 3.07 16.42 12.41
N SER A 749 4.21 17.05 12.10
CA SER A 749 5.32 16.35 11.43
C SER A 749 5.90 15.22 12.30
N SER A 750 6.14 14.05 11.71
CA SER A 750 6.63 12.81 12.32
C SER A 750 5.71 12.24 13.42
N CYS A 751 4.40 12.45 13.28
CA CYS A 751 3.37 11.70 14.02
C CYS A 751 3.16 10.33 13.36
N GLU A 752 4.16 9.44 13.47
CA GLU A 752 4.25 8.18 12.71
C GLU A 752 3.04 7.24 12.89
N SER A 753 2.37 7.26 14.05
CA SER A 753 1.19 6.42 14.35
C SER A 753 -0.15 7.06 13.98
N LEU A 754 -0.17 8.31 13.48
CA LEU A 754 -1.43 9.02 13.18
C LEU A 754 -2.10 8.34 11.98
N THR A 755 -3.26 7.73 12.18
CA THR A 755 -3.95 6.94 11.15
C THR A 755 -4.93 7.78 10.33
N SER A 756 -5.53 8.78 10.96
CA SER A 756 -6.47 9.71 10.33
C SER A 756 -6.34 11.11 10.92
N VAL A 757 -6.67 12.11 10.10
CA VAL A 757 -6.83 13.50 10.53
C VAL A 757 -7.99 14.13 9.76
N THR A 758 -8.88 14.78 10.49
CA THR A 758 -9.93 15.63 9.92
C THR A 758 -9.47 17.07 10.02
N ILE A 759 -9.31 17.73 8.87
CA ILE A 759 -8.99 19.15 8.78
C ILE A 759 -10.32 19.89 8.65
N PRO A 760 -10.67 20.82 9.57
CA PRO A 760 -11.99 21.44 9.58
C PRO A 760 -12.13 22.53 8.51
N ASP A 761 -13.38 22.81 8.11
CA ASP A 761 -13.78 23.77 7.06
C ASP A 761 -13.40 25.24 7.35
N SER A 762 -12.88 25.53 8.54
CA SER A 762 -12.34 26.85 8.87
C SER A 762 -10.86 27.00 8.49
N VAL A 763 -10.15 25.91 8.18
CA VAL A 763 -8.73 25.95 7.81
C VAL A 763 -8.58 26.45 6.38
N THR A 764 -7.87 27.55 6.21
CA THR A 764 -7.69 28.19 4.88
C THR A 764 -6.39 27.80 4.16
N SER A 765 -5.43 27.21 4.88
CA SER A 765 -4.13 26.77 4.36
C SER A 765 -3.50 25.67 5.20
N ILE A 766 -2.78 24.75 4.54
CA ILE A 766 -1.99 23.70 5.17
C ILE A 766 -0.52 24.10 5.08
N GLY A 767 0.14 24.34 6.23
CA GLY A 767 1.52 24.80 6.29
C GLY A 767 2.55 23.80 5.73
N ASN A 768 3.76 24.30 5.47
CA ASN A 768 4.87 23.46 5.01
C ASN A 768 5.17 22.37 6.05
N TYR A 769 5.43 21.15 5.60
CA TYR A 769 5.70 19.97 6.45
C TYR A 769 4.56 19.59 7.42
N ALA A 770 3.36 20.17 7.33
CA ALA A 770 2.31 20.04 8.36
C ALA A 770 2.06 18.60 8.85
N PHE A 771 2.03 17.62 7.94
CA PHE A 771 1.81 16.20 8.18
C PHE A 771 2.95 15.32 7.62
N SER A 772 4.15 15.88 7.43
CA SER A 772 5.29 15.13 6.91
C SER A 772 5.68 13.97 7.84
N ASP A 773 5.99 12.79 7.31
CA ASP A 773 6.31 11.55 8.03
C ASP A 773 5.17 10.99 8.91
N CYS A 774 3.91 11.32 8.61
CA CYS A 774 2.75 10.63 9.17
C CYS A 774 2.55 9.27 8.48
N LYS A 775 3.46 8.33 8.73
CA LYS A 775 3.58 7.06 7.97
C LYS A 775 2.35 6.17 8.01
N SER A 776 1.59 6.19 9.10
CA SER A 776 0.36 5.41 9.26
C SER A 776 -0.89 6.10 8.71
N LEU A 777 -0.79 7.34 8.22
CA LEU A 777 -1.93 8.12 7.75
C LEU A 777 -2.48 7.49 6.48
N THR A 778 -3.66 6.88 6.55
CA THR A 778 -4.26 6.16 5.41
C THR A 778 -5.12 7.07 4.52
N SER A 779 -5.70 8.11 5.10
CA SER A 779 -6.57 9.07 4.43
C SER A 779 -6.44 10.46 5.03
N VAL A 780 -6.61 11.48 4.19
CA VAL A 780 -6.79 12.87 4.62
C VAL A 780 -7.93 13.50 3.83
N THR A 781 -8.85 14.14 4.54
CA THR A 781 -9.90 14.99 3.94
C THR A 781 -9.39 16.43 3.98
N ILE A 782 -9.21 17.03 2.81
CA ILE A 782 -8.85 18.45 2.67
C ILE A 782 -10.15 19.21 2.40
N PRO A 783 -10.54 20.19 3.25
CA PRO A 783 -11.82 20.87 3.11
C PRO A 783 -11.79 21.96 2.03
N ASP A 784 -12.98 22.31 1.52
CA ASP A 784 -13.22 23.31 0.46
C ASP A 784 -12.82 24.75 0.85
N SER A 785 -12.41 24.96 2.09
CA SER A 785 -11.82 26.22 2.56
C SER A 785 -10.33 26.34 2.25
N VAL A 786 -9.63 25.23 1.99
CA VAL A 786 -8.18 25.22 1.77
C VAL A 786 -7.85 25.77 0.40
N THR A 787 -7.04 26.82 0.35
CA THR A 787 -6.65 27.49 -0.89
C THR A 787 -5.26 27.09 -1.38
N SER A 788 -4.43 26.50 -0.52
CA SER A 788 -3.05 26.09 -0.82
C SER A 788 -2.56 24.96 0.08
N ILE A 789 -1.74 24.08 -0.50
CA ILE A 789 -1.05 22.98 0.19
C ILE A 789 0.46 23.28 0.16
N GLY A 790 1.08 23.42 1.34
CA GLY A 790 2.49 23.80 1.47
C GLY A 790 3.51 22.76 0.99
N ASP A 791 4.77 23.19 0.90
CA ASP A 791 5.91 22.33 0.56
C ASP A 791 6.02 21.17 1.56
N ARG A 792 6.18 19.94 1.05
CA ARG A 792 6.29 18.71 1.85
C ARG A 792 5.15 18.49 2.86
N ALA A 793 3.97 19.08 2.65
CA ALA A 793 2.86 19.01 3.60
C ALA A 793 2.50 17.58 4.02
N PHE A 794 2.56 16.60 3.12
CA PHE A 794 2.30 15.18 3.31
C PHE A 794 3.49 14.30 2.85
N TRP A 795 4.71 14.84 2.88
CA TRP A 795 5.91 14.09 2.48
C TRP A 795 6.10 12.87 3.37
N GLY A 796 6.27 11.66 2.80
CA GLY A 796 6.51 10.44 3.56
C GLY A 796 5.28 9.85 4.26
N CYS A 797 4.06 10.21 3.84
CA CYS A 797 2.83 9.53 4.27
C CYS A 797 2.67 8.18 3.55
N GLU A 798 3.51 7.21 3.93
CA GLU A 798 3.69 5.93 3.21
C GLU A 798 2.40 5.12 3.03
N SER A 799 1.45 5.22 3.97
CA SER A 799 0.16 4.49 3.94
C SER A 799 -0.99 5.24 3.28
N LEU A 800 -0.79 6.48 2.83
CA LEU A 800 -1.87 7.31 2.27
C LEU A 800 -2.30 6.73 0.92
N THR A 801 -3.55 6.25 0.82
CA THR A 801 -4.02 5.52 -0.38
C THR A 801 -4.70 6.42 -1.42
N SER A 802 -5.35 7.48 -0.95
CA SER A 802 -6.06 8.44 -1.79
C SER A 802 -6.09 9.81 -1.13
N VAL A 803 -6.07 10.86 -1.95
CA VAL A 803 -6.34 12.24 -1.52
C VAL A 803 -7.24 12.91 -2.55
N THR A 804 -8.26 13.62 -2.07
CA THR A 804 -9.09 14.50 -2.91
C THR A 804 -8.63 15.93 -2.69
N ILE A 805 -8.24 16.61 -3.76
CA ILE A 805 -7.89 18.02 -3.73
C ILE A 805 -9.17 18.81 -4.04
N PRO A 806 -9.65 19.69 -3.14
CA PRO A 806 -10.90 20.41 -3.36
C PRO A 806 -10.75 21.55 -4.38
N ASP A 807 -11.87 21.95 -4.99
CA ASP A 807 -11.94 22.97 -6.05
C ASP A 807 -11.45 24.36 -5.60
N SER A 808 -11.29 24.58 -4.29
CA SER A 808 -10.72 25.80 -3.73
C SER A 808 -9.19 25.89 -3.83
N VAL A 809 -8.49 24.77 -4.03
CA VAL A 809 -7.04 24.73 -4.02
C VAL A 809 -6.48 25.34 -5.31
N THR A 810 -5.62 26.33 -5.16
CA THR A 810 -4.98 27.02 -6.28
C THR A 810 -3.54 26.59 -6.53
N SER A 811 -2.88 26.01 -5.51
CA SER A 811 -1.47 25.62 -5.56
C SER A 811 -1.14 24.42 -4.66
N ILE A 812 -0.27 23.54 -5.18
CA ILE A 812 0.33 22.39 -4.48
C ILE A 812 1.84 22.61 -4.41
N GLY A 813 2.44 22.57 -3.21
CA GLY A 813 3.87 22.83 -2.99
C GLY A 813 4.81 21.75 -3.53
N ASN A 814 6.11 22.03 -3.48
CA ASN A 814 7.16 21.08 -3.85
C ASN A 814 7.15 19.87 -2.91
N ASP A 815 7.34 18.68 -3.47
CA ASP A 815 7.38 17.42 -2.72
C ASP A 815 6.15 17.16 -1.81
N ALA A 816 5.02 17.84 -2.05
CA ALA A 816 3.87 17.89 -1.14
C ALA A 816 3.35 16.51 -0.73
N PHE A 817 3.29 15.55 -1.66
CA PHE A 817 2.87 14.16 -1.48
C PHE A 817 3.99 13.18 -1.88
N SER A 818 5.25 13.62 -1.91
CA SER A 818 6.36 12.75 -2.28
C SER A 818 6.55 11.62 -1.24
N PHE A 819 6.94 10.42 -1.69
CA PHE A 819 7.04 9.19 -0.89
C PHE A 819 5.72 8.68 -0.28
N CYS A 820 4.56 9.07 -0.82
CA CYS A 820 3.28 8.43 -0.50
C CYS A 820 3.13 7.12 -1.31
N HIS A 821 3.88 6.08 -0.94
CA HIS A 821 4.01 4.84 -1.73
C HIS A 821 2.67 4.15 -2.04
N SER A 822 1.69 4.25 -1.13
CA SER A 822 0.37 3.64 -1.27
C SER A 822 -0.62 4.48 -2.07
N LEU A 823 -0.26 5.71 -2.48
CA LEU A 823 -1.18 6.63 -3.14
C LEU A 823 -1.46 6.16 -4.57
N THR A 824 -2.64 5.60 -4.80
CA THR A 824 -3.05 5.04 -6.10
C THR A 824 -3.82 6.02 -6.96
N SER A 825 -4.50 6.99 -6.35
CA SER A 825 -5.29 7.98 -7.07
C SER A 825 -5.26 9.35 -6.39
N VAL A 826 -5.28 10.39 -7.22
CA VAL A 826 -5.52 11.77 -6.79
C VAL A 826 -6.37 12.47 -7.84
N THR A 827 -7.44 13.13 -7.40
CA THR A 827 -8.20 14.05 -8.26
C THR A 827 -7.69 15.45 -8.00
N ILE A 828 -7.21 16.12 -9.05
CA ILE A 828 -6.68 17.47 -9.03
C ILE A 828 -7.60 18.35 -9.91
N PRO A 829 -8.32 19.33 -9.31
CA PRO A 829 -9.26 20.16 -10.03
C PRO A 829 -8.57 21.26 -10.84
N ASP A 830 -9.31 21.84 -11.79
CA ASP A 830 -8.82 22.87 -12.72
C ASP A 830 -8.47 24.20 -12.06
N SER A 831 -8.95 24.42 -10.84
CA SER A 831 -8.54 25.54 -10.00
C SER A 831 -7.07 25.48 -9.60
N VAL A 832 -6.44 24.30 -9.63
CA VAL A 832 -5.02 24.14 -9.36
C VAL A 832 -4.24 24.70 -10.55
N THR A 833 -3.65 25.87 -10.36
CA THR A 833 -2.87 26.58 -11.39
C THR A 833 -1.36 26.36 -11.27
N SER A 834 -0.91 25.72 -10.17
CA SER A 834 0.51 25.46 -9.92
C SER A 834 0.71 24.18 -9.12
N ILE A 835 1.56 23.27 -9.64
CA ILE A 835 2.00 22.06 -8.95
C ILE A 835 3.52 22.10 -8.83
N GLY A 836 4.03 22.03 -7.60
CA GLY A 836 5.45 22.09 -7.28
C GLY A 836 6.24 20.90 -7.83
N ASN A 837 7.55 21.07 -7.94
CA ASN A 837 8.43 20.01 -8.42
C ASN A 837 8.33 18.78 -7.51
N GLU A 838 8.30 17.59 -8.12
CA GLU A 838 8.28 16.31 -7.41
C GLU A 838 7.11 16.15 -6.41
N ALA A 839 6.05 16.97 -6.52
CA ALA A 839 4.87 16.93 -5.65
C ALA A 839 4.30 15.52 -5.41
N PHE A 840 4.36 14.62 -6.38
CA PHE A 840 3.91 13.23 -6.26
C PHE A 840 5.02 12.20 -6.59
N SER A 841 6.28 12.56 -6.34
CA SER A 841 7.42 11.66 -6.54
C SER A 841 7.32 10.43 -5.63
N CYS A 842 7.78 9.27 -6.09
CA CYS A 842 7.70 7.99 -5.37
C CYS A 842 6.28 7.49 -5.01
N CYS A 843 5.23 7.99 -5.67
CA CYS A 843 3.88 7.41 -5.64
C CYS A 843 3.71 6.40 -6.81
N PHE A 844 4.13 5.15 -6.61
CA PHE A 844 4.42 4.22 -7.71
C PHE A 844 3.21 3.78 -8.55
N SER A 845 2.02 3.73 -7.92
CA SER A 845 0.77 3.29 -8.57
C SER A 845 -0.19 4.43 -8.88
N LEU A 846 0.28 5.68 -8.82
CA LEU A 846 -0.58 6.86 -8.90
C LEU A 846 -1.20 7.05 -10.30
N THR A 847 -2.51 7.25 -10.30
CA THR A 847 -3.28 7.85 -11.40
C THR A 847 -3.74 9.26 -10.98
N ILE A 848 -3.41 10.27 -11.78
CA ILE A 848 -3.93 11.63 -11.62
C ILE A 848 -5.22 11.76 -12.44
N TYR A 849 -6.29 12.22 -11.81
CA TYR A 849 -7.55 12.59 -12.45
C TYR A 849 -7.67 14.11 -12.53
N GLY A 850 -8.13 14.67 -13.65
CA GLY A 850 -8.34 16.12 -13.84
C GLY A 850 -8.88 16.44 -15.23
N GLU A 851 -9.20 17.71 -15.52
CA GLU A 851 -9.74 18.06 -16.83
C GLU A 851 -8.64 18.13 -17.91
N VAL A 852 -9.04 18.00 -19.18
CA VAL A 852 -8.14 18.13 -20.32
C VAL A 852 -7.63 19.57 -20.44
N GLY A 853 -6.31 19.74 -20.53
CA GLY A 853 -5.67 21.06 -20.60
C GLY A 853 -5.31 21.68 -19.25
N SER A 854 -5.71 21.04 -18.14
CA SER A 854 -5.42 21.45 -16.76
C SER A 854 -3.93 21.41 -16.42
N GLU A 855 -3.54 22.05 -15.32
CA GLU A 855 -2.17 21.91 -14.79
C GLU A 855 -1.89 20.48 -14.33
N ALA A 856 -2.92 19.75 -13.88
CA ALA A 856 -2.82 18.34 -13.53
C ALA A 856 -2.37 17.48 -14.72
N GLU A 857 -2.95 17.70 -15.90
CA GLU A 857 -2.54 17.01 -17.13
C GLU A 857 -1.09 17.35 -17.51
N ARG A 858 -0.70 18.62 -17.43
CA ARG A 858 0.66 19.06 -17.75
C ARG A 858 1.69 18.45 -16.81
N TYR A 859 1.39 18.45 -15.51
CA TYR A 859 2.24 17.86 -14.48
C TYR A 859 2.35 16.34 -14.67
N ALA A 860 1.22 15.64 -14.87
CA ALA A 860 1.22 14.20 -15.09
C ALA A 860 2.06 13.82 -16.33
N LYS A 861 1.94 14.57 -17.43
CA LYS A 861 2.79 14.39 -18.63
C LYS A 861 4.27 14.62 -18.34
N LYS A 862 4.61 15.71 -17.63
CA LYS A 862 5.99 16.06 -17.30
C LYS A 862 6.67 14.98 -16.44
N GLU A 863 5.95 14.46 -15.44
CA GLU A 863 6.47 13.46 -14.49
C GLU A 863 6.21 12.00 -14.95
N GLY A 864 5.57 11.82 -16.11
CA GLY A 864 5.21 10.55 -16.71
C GLY A 864 4.12 9.76 -15.98
N ILE A 865 3.37 10.38 -15.07
CA ILE A 865 2.31 9.77 -14.25
C ILE A 865 1.07 9.49 -15.12
N LYS A 866 0.35 8.40 -14.84
CA LYS A 866 -0.88 8.05 -15.56
C LYS A 866 -1.92 9.16 -15.33
N PHE A 867 -2.50 9.68 -16.40
CA PHE A 867 -3.55 10.70 -16.35
C PHE A 867 -4.87 10.13 -16.89
N GLN A 868 -5.97 10.44 -16.21
CA GLN A 868 -7.33 10.12 -16.64
C GLN A 868 -8.22 11.36 -16.49
N VAL A 869 -9.25 11.47 -17.33
CA VAL A 869 -10.26 12.54 -17.25
C VAL A 869 -11.33 12.12 -16.26
#